data_AF-A0A505H9G2-F1
#
_entry.id   AF-A0A505H9G2-F1
#
_cell.length_a   1.000
_cell.length_b   1.000
_cell.length_c   1.000
_cell.angle_alpha   90.00
_cell.angle_beta   90.00
_cell.angle_gamma   90.00
#
_symmetry.space_group_name_H-M   'P 1'
#
loop_
_entity.id
_entity.type
_entity.pdbx_description
1 polymer ?
#
loop_
_entity_poly.entity_id
_entity_poly.type
_entity_poly.pdbx_seq_one_letter_code
_entity_poly.pdbx_strand_id
1 'polypeptide(L)'
;MKTAEIKRRFLAHFEANGHTVVPSAPLPAISDPNLLFINAGMVQFVPYFLGQQTPPYARATSVQKCIRTPDIDEVGKTSRHGTFFQMNGNFSFGDYFKSGAIPLAWDLATKSVEAGGFGLDPERIWATVYLDDDEAYDIWRATGVPAERIVRRGKADNFWSMGIPGPCGPCSELYYDRGPAYGREGGPEVDEDRYLEFWNLVFMQFERGPGTGKEDFPILGDLPAKNIDTGMGLERMASLLQGVDNLYEIDEVRPILDKAAELTGKRYGVHSGHAANESHPDDVRLRVIADHVRTSLMLIGDGVTPSNEGRGYVLRRIMRRAIRAVRLLGYQDRALPELLPVARDCMAPSYPELAEDFGRISQYAYAEEDAFLATLRAGTTILDTAIAETKSAGKAALSGDKAFQLHDTYGFPIDLTLEIAAEQGLQVDAEGFRRLMADQRSRAKADAQARKTGHTDVSAYRSVLDGGGPVEFTGYTELSRESRVRALLSGGAAISAAVEGDTIELVLDTTPFYAEGGGQQPDQGLITVGGGQVEVFDVQQPVPGLIVHRAKVVRGEVRSGETGYAEIDVSRRRAISRSHTATHLVHQTMRNFLGESATQAGSLNAPGRLRFDFNTPTGVAPSVLHDVEQQVNEVLLADLEVHAFVTSQEEARRIGAMALFGEKYGERVRVVEVGDYARELCGGTHVARSAQLGLVKILSEASVGSGVRRIEALVGMDAFGFLAREHLLVSRLAELFRVPGEQVADRVEQTVTQLRDAEKELEKLRAQLVLGGAGALAAQAKDVRGVAYVGTEAPEGAAANDVRTLAQEIRGRIDPARPAVVAVAARANGKASLVVAVNQAARGRSLSAKDLVKAAFSGRGGGSDDLAQGGGLPAAEAPNLLVTVEQAVAGTA
;
A
#
# COMPACT_ATOMS: atom_id res chain seq x y z
N MET A 1 39.31 -4.45 -8.11
CA MET A 1 38.84 -3.26 -8.86
C MET A 1 37.52 -2.78 -8.26
N LYS A 2 37.32 -1.47 -8.01
CA LYS A 2 36.03 -0.97 -7.46
C LYS A 2 34.87 -1.20 -8.45
N THR A 3 33.66 -1.43 -7.95
CA THR A 3 32.50 -1.77 -8.79
C THR A 3 32.14 -0.64 -9.79
N ALA A 4 32.17 0.62 -9.34
CA ALA A 4 31.96 1.78 -10.20
C ALA A 4 32.98 1.89 -11.36
N GLU A 5 34.22 1.42 -11.15
CA GLU A 5 35.25 1.41 -12.21
C GLU A 5 34.98 0.30 -13.24
N ILE A 6 34.47 -0.86 -12.80
CA ILE A 6 34.07 -1.96 -13.70
C ILE A 6 32.94 -1.48 -14.63
N LYS A 7 31.93 -0.79 -14.06
CA LYS A 7 30.84 -0.13 -14.82
C LYS A 7 31.40 0.84 -15.87
N ARG A 8 32.28 1.76 -15.46
CA ARG A 8 32.89 2.75 -16.38
C ARG A 8 33.68 2.10 -17.51
N ARG A 9 34.49 1.09 -17.20
CA ARG A 9 35.31 0.38 -18.19
C ARG A 9 34.47 -0.36 -19.21
N PHE A 10 33.41 -1.03 -18.76
CA PHE A 10 32.47 -1.70 -19.67
C PHE A 10 31.87 -0.71 -20.67
N LEU A 11 31.32 0.41 -20.19
CA LEU A 11 30.72 1.42 -21.06
C LEU A 11 31.74 2.01 -22.03
N ALA A 12 32.93 2.36 -21.54
CA ALA A 12 34.00 2.92 -22.37
C ALA A 12 34.49 1.94 -23.44
N HIS A 13 34.56 0.64 -23.14
CA HIS A 13 34.93 -0.39 -24.10
C HIS A 13 33.93 -0.45 -25.27
N PHE A 14 32.63 -0.49 -24.97
CA PHE A 14 31.62 -0.58 -26.03
C PHE A 14 31.40 0.73 -26.77
N GLU A 15 31.54 1.88 -26.09
CA GLU A 15 31.57 3.20 -26.72
C GLU A 15 32.72 3.31 -27.73
N ALA A 16 33.94 2.90 -27.35
CA ALA A 16 35.09 2.84 -28.26
C ALA A 16 34.88 1.90 -29.46
N ASN A 17 33.93 0.97 -29.36
CA ASN A 17 33.51 0.05 -30.42
C ASN A 17 32.19 0.48 -31.10
N GLY A 18 31.84 1.76 -31.03
CA GLY A 18 30.75 2.38 -31.77
C GLY A 18 29.35 2.15 -31.19
N HIS A 19 29.23 1.74 -29.94
CA HIS A 19 27.93 1.65 -29.25
C HIS A 19 27.56 3.01 -28.66
N THR A 20 26.27 3.35 -28.72
CA THR A 20 25.74 4.52 -28.01
C THR A 20 25.55 4.18 -26.54
N VAL A 21 26.11 4.96 -25.63
CA VAL A 21 25.87 4.80 -24.18
C VAL A 21 24.46 5.28 -23.85
N VAL A 22 23.61 4.37 -23.38
CA VAL A 22 22.20 4.64 -23.03
C VAL A 22 22.05 4.60 -21.50
N PRO A 23 21.39 5.60 -20.88
CA PRO A 23 21.10 5.57 -19.45
C PRO A 23 20.28 4.35 -19.02
N SER A 24 20.43 3.93 -17.77
CA SER A 24 19.55 2.90 -17.18
C SER A 24 18.11 3.40 -17.17
N ALA A 25 17.17 2.58 -17.63
CA ALA A 25 15.76 2.79 -17.36
C ALA A 25 15.49 2.66 -15.84
N PRO A 26 14.46 3.33 -15.30
CA PRO A 26 14.10 3.22 -13.89
C PRO A 26 13.60 1.81 -13.55
N LEU A 27 13.84 1.35 -12.33
CA LEU A 27 13.48 0.00 -11.86
C LEU A 27 12.00 -0.37 -12.07
N PRO A 28 11.01 0.51 -11.83
CA PRO A 28 9.64 0.27 -12.21
C PRO A 28 9.51 0.10 -13.73
N ALA A 29 9.04 -1.08 -14.17
CA ALA A 29 8.75 -1.32 -15.59
C ALA A 29 7.42 -0.64 -15.97
N ILE A 30 7.43 0.69 -16.11
CA ILE A 30 6.22 1.50 -16.36
C ILE A 30 5.62 1.20 -17.75
N SER A 31 6.48 0.98 -18.74
CA SER A 31 6.09 0.75 -20.12
C SER A 31 5.67 -0.68 -20.43
N ASP A 32 5.98 -1.65 -19.56
CA ASP A 32 5.68 -3.07 -19.78
C ASP A 32 4.53 -3.53 -18.86
N PRO A 33 3.36 -3.90 -19.41
CA PRO A 33 2.23 -4.36 -18.62
C PRO A 33 2.46 -5.74 -17.97
N ASN A 34 3.48 -6.50 -18.39
CA ASN A 34 3.76 -7.85 -17.92
C ASN A 34 4.76 -7.88 -16.76
N LEU A 35 5.50 -6.79 -16.53
CA LEU A 35 6.56 -6.73 -15.52
C LEU A 35 6.26 -5.68 -14.44
N LEU A 36 6.48 -6.05 -13.18
CA LEU A 36 6.49 -5.07 -12.08
C LEU A 36 7.81 -4.28 -12.07
N PHE A 37 8.93 -4.97 -12.25
CA PHE A 37 10.28 -4.38 -12.25
C PHE A 37 11.07 -4.85 -13.46
N ILE A 38 12.01 -4.01 -13.90
CA ILE A 38 13.01 -4.40 -14.89
C ILE A 38 13.89 -5.49 -14.29
N ASN A 39 13.95 -6.64 -14.94
CA ASN A 39 14.64 -7.85 -14.47
C ASN A 39 15.87 -8.23 -15.34
N ALA A 40 16.07 -7.54 -16.46
CA ALA A 40 17.16 -7.74 -17.41
C ALA A 40 17.49 -6.44 -18.17
N GLY A 41 18.71 -6.35 -18.70
CA GLY A 41 19.21 -5.18 -19.44
C GLY A 41 18.42 -4.85 -20.70
N MET A 42 17.96 -5.89 -21.40
CA MET A 42 17.29 -5.78 -22.70
C MET A 42 15.86 -5.22 -22.64
N VAL A 43 15.21 -5.19 -21.46
CA VAL A 43 13.78 -4.86 -21.32
C VAL A 43 13.43 -3.52 -21.97
N GLN A 44 14.28 -2.51 -21.80
CA GLN A 44 14.05 -1.16 -22.38
C GLN A 44 14.14 -1.13 -23.92
N PHE A 45 14.69 -2.18 -24.54
CA PHE A 45 14.93 -2.27 -25.98
C PHE A 45 14.01 -3.30 -26.68
N VAL A 46 13.14 -4.00 -25.94
CA VAL A 46 12.20 -5.01 -26.50
C VAL A 46 11.42 -4.52 -27.72
N PRO A 47 10.87 -3.29 -27.75
CA PRO A 47 10.15 -2.80 -28.93
C PRO A 47 11.00 -2.74 -30.19
N TYR A 48 12.32 -2.56 -30.07
CA TYR A 48 13.26 -2.52 -31.20
C TYR A 48 13.56 -3.92 -31.71
N PHE A 49 13.78 -4.90 -30.82
CA PHE A 49 14.01 -6.29 -31.21
C PHE A 49 12.81 -6.90 -31.94
N LEU A 50 11.60 -6.54 -31.53
CA LEU A 50 10.35 -6.99 -32.15
C LEU A 50 9.96 -6.20 -33.42
N GLY A 51 10.75 -5.19 -33.80
CA GLY A 51 10.44 -4.33 -34.96
C GLY A 51 9.19 -3.44 -34.78
N GLN A 52 8.70 -3.28 -33.56
CA GLN A 52 7.55 -2.43 -33.23
C GLN A 52 7.90 -0.94 -33.32
N GLN A 53 9.18 -0.60 -33.10
CA GLN A 53 9.72 0.74 -33.23
C GLN A 53 11.08 0.68 -33.92
N THR A 54 11.44 1.73 -34.66
CA THR A 54 12.78 1.89 -35.21
C THR A 54 13.73 2.39 -34.12
N PRO A 55 14.84 1.69 -33.82
CA PRO A 55 15.80 2.16 -32.82
C PRO A 55 16.51 3.43 -33.33
N PRO A 56 16.77 4.42 -32.45
CA PRO A 56 17.49 5.63 -32.85
C PRO A 56 19.01 5.42 -33.04
N TYR A 57 19.50 4.21 -32.77
CA TYR A 57 20.89 3.79 -32.90
C TYR A 57 20.96 2.33 -33.41
N ALA A 58 22.04 1.97 -34.11
CA ALA A 58 22.28 0.59 -34.55
C ALA A 58 22.87 -0.30 -33.45
N ARG A 59 23.60 0.31 -32.51
CA ARG A 59 24.32 -0.33 -31.40
C ARG A 59 24.12 0.48 -30.12
N ALA A 60 23.87 -0.20 -29.00
CA ALA A 60 23.73 0.46 -27.70
C ALA A 60 24.50 -0.28 -26.60
N THR A 61 24.89 0.43 -25.55
CA THR A 61 25.42 -0.17 -24.33
C THR A 61 24.84 0.52 -23.11
N SER A 62 24.54 -0.23 -22.07
CA SER A 62 24.00 0.30 -20.81
C SER A 62 24.43 -0.54 -19.61
N VAL A 63 24.31 0.05 -18.42
CA VAL A 63 24.37 -0.66 -17.15
C VAL A 63 23.02 -0.50 -16.47
N GLN A 64 22.17 -1.51 -16.67
CA GLN A 64 20.77 -1.46 -16.27
C GLN A 64 20.62 -1.91 -14.81
N LYS A 65 19.90 -1.10 -14.03
CA LYS A 65 19.38 -1.47 -12.71
C LYS A 65 18.34 -2.59 -12.86
N CYS A 66 18.54 -3.72 -12.18
CA CYS A 66 17.65 -4.88 -12.28
C CYS A 66 17.18 -5.35 -10.90
N ILE A 67 15.94 -5.84 -10.84
CA ILE A 67 15.40 -6.54 -9.67
C ILE A 67 14.85 -7.91 -10.06
N ARG A 68 15.18 -8.92 -9.25
CA ARG A 68 14.59 -10.26 -9.31
C ARG A 68 14.10 -10.67 -7.93
N THR A 69 12.81 -10.98 -7.86
CA THR A 69 12.15 -11.46 -6.64
C THR A 69 11.81 -12.96 -6.62
N PRO A 70 11.76 -13.72 -7.74
CA PRO A 70 11.58 -15.17 -7.67
C PRO A 70 12.63 -15.86 -6.80
N ASP A 71 13.86 -15.34 -6.79
CA ASP A 71 15.01 -15.91 -6.07
C ASP A 71 15.21 -15.29 -4.67
N ILE A 72 14.22 -14.54 -4.15
CA ILE A 72 14.36 -13.80 -2.88
C ILE A 72 14.68 -14.71 -1.67
N ASP A 73 14.31 -15.99 -1.75
CA ASP A 73 14.57 -16.98 -0.70
C ASP A 73 15.97 -17.61 -0.79
N GLU A 74 16.68 -17.41 -1.91
CA GLU A 74 18.09 -17.82 -2.12
C GLU A 74 19.08 -16.73 -1.70
N VAL A 75 18.60 -15.50 -1.48
CA VAL A 75 19.40 -14.37 -1.02
C VAL A 75 20.00 -14.67 0.36
N GLY A 76 21.31 -14.50 0.48
CA GLY A 76 22.12 -14.75 1.67
C GLY A 76 22.59 -16.21 1.81
N LYS A 77 21.87 -17.16 1.19
CA LYS A 77 22.18 -18.60 1.24
C LYS A 77 23.13 -19.03 0.14
N THR A 78 23.13 -18.34 -0.99
CA THR A 78 24.01 -18.63 -2.12
C THR A 78 25.02 -17.50 -2.30
N SER A 79 26.11 -17.76 -3.02
CA SER A 79 27.19 -16.79 -3.25
C SER A 79 26.84 -15.73 -4.31
N ARG A 80 25.77 -15.96 -5.08
CA ARG A 80 25.53 -15.33 -6.39
C ARG A 80 24.14 -14.72 -6.62
N HIS A 81 23.19 -14.87 -5.69
CA HIS A 81 21.83 -14.32 -5.84
C HIS A 81 21.66 -13.03 -5.03
N GLY A 82 21.33 -11.93 -5.71
CA GLY A 82 20.93 -10.66 -5.08
C GLY A 82 19.54 -10.26 -5.54
N THR A 83 18.82 -9.50 -4.72
CA THR A 83 17.49 -8.99 -5.11
C THR A 83 17.63 -7.86 -6.11
N PHE A 84 18.53 -6.92 -5.83
CA PHE A 84 19.00 -5.89 -6.74
C PHE A 84 20.38 -6.25 -7.27
N PHE A 85 20.58 -6.03 -8.56
CA PHE A 85 21.88 -6.17 -9.22
C PHE A 85 21.95 -5.27 -10.45
N GLN A 86 23.16 -5.06 -10.95
CA GLN A 86 23.44 -4.24 -12.12
C GLN A 86 23.83 -5.16 -13.28
N MET A 87 23.12 -5.01 -14.41
CA MET A 87 23.39 -5.80 -15.60
C MET A 87 24.03 -4.93 -16.67
N ASN A 88 25.30 -5.17 -16.92
CA ASN A 88 26.03 -4.55 -18.01
C ASN A 88 25.64 -5.25 -19.32
N GLY A 89 25.24 -4.48 -20.33
CA GLY A 89 24.83 -5.03 -21.62
C GLY A 89 25.31 -4.23 -22.82
N ASN A 90 25.67 -4.95 -23.87
CA ASN A 90 25.82 -4.43 -25.22
C ASN A 90 24.74 -5.03 -26.13
N PHE A 91 24.19 -4.19 -26.99
CA PHE A 91 23.03 -4.49 -27.80
C PHE A 91 23.31 -4.15 -29.25
N SER A 92 22.84 -5.02 -30.15
CA SER A 92 22.88 -4.84 -31.60
C SER A 92 21.49 -4.99 -32.16
N PHE A 93 21.08 -4.03 -32.99
CA PHE A 93 19.78 -4.02 -33.66
C PHE A 93 19.97 -4.31 -35.16
N GLY A 94 20.26 -5.58 -35.49
CA GLY A 94 20.51 -6.01 -36.87
C GLY A 94 21.87 -5.63 -37.47
N ASP A 95 22.81 -5.10 -36.68
CA ASP A 95 24.09 -4.59 -37.18
C ASP A 95 25.23 -5.62 -37.14
N TYR A 96 25.47 -6.23 -35.99
CA TYR A 96 26.38 -7.38 -35.81
C TYR A 96 25.72 -8.51 -35.03
N PHE A 97 26.32 -9.71 -35.10
CA PHE A 97 25.85 -10.92 -34.43
C PHE A 97 27.02 -11.65 -33.72
N LYS A 98 27.05 -12.99 -33.70
CA LYS A 98 28.03 -13.80 -32.95
C LYS A 98 29.49 -13.43 -33.21
N SER A 99 29.88 -13.24 -34.47
CA SER A 99 31.26 -12.92 -34.88
C SER A 99 31.74 -11.53 -34.43
N GLY A 100 30.83 -10.64 -34.04
CA GLY A 100 31.17 -9.39 -33.38
C GLY A 100 31.09 -9.50 -31.85
N ALA A 101 30.03 -10.12 -31.33
CA ALA A 101 29.77 -10.19 -29.89
C ALA A 101 30.85 -10.97 -29.11
N ILE A 102 31.24 -12.16 -29.61
CA ILE A 102 32.17 -13.05 -28.93
C ILE A 102 33.58 -12.41 -28.81
N PRO A 103 34.20 -11.89 -29.89
CA PRO A 103 35.51 -11.24 -29.78
C PRO A 103 35.52 -9.99 -28.91
N LEU A 104 34.45 -9.18 -28.94
CA LEU A 104 34.35 -8.00 -28.06
C LEU A 104 34.31 -8.39 -26.58
N ALA A 105 33.51 -9.40 -26.23
CA ALA A 105 33.44 -9.89 -24.86
C ALA A 105 34.81 -10.45 -24.40
N TRP A 106 35.47 -11.22 -25.26
CA TRP A 106 36.80 -11.78 -24.97
C TRP A 106 37.89 -10.72 -24.81
N ASP A 107 37.93 -9.70 -25.69
CA ASP A 107 38.88 -8.59 -25.59
C ASP A 107 38.71 -7.89 -24.23
N LEU A 108 37.49 -7.50 -23.86
CA LEU A 108 37.27 -6.83 -22.58
C LEU A 108 37.66 -7.70 -21.38
N ALA A 109 37.32 -9.00 -21.41
CA ALA A 109 37.61 -9.93 -20.31
C ALA A 109 39.12 -10.12 -20.09
N THR A 110 39.89 -10.33 -21.16
CA THR A 110 41.30 -10.78 -21.07
C THR A 110 42.33 -9.66 -21.20
N LYS A 111 41.98 -8.54 -21.84
CA LYS A 111 42.87 -7.39 -22.00
C LYS A 111 43.31 -6.87 -20.64
N SER A 112 44.59 -6.51 -20.52
CA SER A 112 45.18 -6.01 -19.27
C SER A 112 44.43 -4.80 -18.70
N VAL A 113 44.50 -4.64 -17.38
CA VAL A 113 43.87 -3.50 -16.69
C VAL A 113 44.48 -2.17 -17.16
N GLU A 114 45.77 -2.14 -17.46
CA GLU A 114 46.47 -0.96 -17.98
C GLU A 114 45.97 -0.57 -19.38
N ALA A 115 45.61 -1.55 -20.20
CA ALA A 115 45.05 -1.34 -21.54
C ALA A 115 43.53 -1.15 -21.57
N GLY A 116 42.89 -0.99 -20.40
CA GLY A 116 41.46 -0.71 -20.26
C GLY A 116 40.57 -1.96 -20.16
N GLY A 117 41.13 -3.16 -20.13
CA GLY A 117 40.37 -4.40 -19.92
C GLY A 117 40.19 -4.77 -18.45
N PHE A 118 39.70 -6.00 -18.20
CA PHE A 118 39.53 -6.57 -16.87
C PHE A 118 40.72 -7.40 -16.38
N GLY A 119 41.60 -7.85 -17.29
CA GLY A 119 42.80 -8.60 -16.94
C GLY A 119 42.54 -9.98 -16.35
N LEU A 120 41.43 -10.63 -16.72
CA LEU A 120 41.19 -12.02 -16.32
C LEU A 120 42.17 -12.95 -17.03
N ASP A 121 42.62 -13.97 -16.30
CA ASP A 121 43.50 -15.00 -16.82
C ASP A 121 42.78 -15.84 -17.91
N PRO A 122 43.21 -15.78 -19.18
CA PRO A 122 42.59 -16.54 -20.27
C PRO A 122 42.62 -18.06 -20.04
N GLU A 123 43.56 -18.59 -19.24
CA GLU A 123 43.66 -20.02 -18.95
C GLU A 123 42.57 -20.52 -18.00
N ARG A 124 41.88 -19.60 -17.33
CA ARG A 124 40.82 -19.90 -16.35
C ARG A 124 39.41 -19.64 -16.87
N ILE A 125 39.28 -19.09 -18.08
CA ILE A 125 37.97 -18.81 -18.69
C ILE A 125 37.47 -20.05 -19.44
N TRP A 126 36.19 -20.36 -19.24
CA TRP A 126 35.44 -21.40 -19.94
C TRP A 126 34.27 -20.76 -20.68
N ALA A 127 33.85 -21.37 -21.78
CA ALA A 127 32.67 -20.95 -22.54
C ALA A 127 31.66 -22.09 -22.62
N THR A 128 30.37 -21.77 -22.58
CA THR A 128 29.30 -22.71 -22.92
C THR A 128 28.61 -22.29 -24.21
N VAL A 129 28.08 -23.23 -24.99
CA VAL A 129 27.29 -22.96 -26.20
C VAL A 129 26.08 -23.89 -26.26
N TYR A 130 25.04 -23.48 -26.98
CA TYR A 130 23.86 -24.33 -27.19
C TYR A 130 24.22 -25.59 -27.99
N LEU A 131 23.56 -26.72 -27.71
CA LEU A 131 23.85 -28.03 -28.31
C LEU A 131 24.10 -27.98 -29.82
N ASP A 132 23.25 -27.25 -30.54
CA ASP A 132 23.26 -27.19 -32.01
C ASP A 132 23.91 -25.90 -32.57
N ASP A 133 24.62 -25.13 -31.76
CA ASP A 133 25.24 -23.85 -32.18
C ASP A 133 26.73 -24.02 -32.54
N ASP A 134 26.98 -24.64 -33.70
CA ASP A 134 28.34 -24.82 -34.24
C ASP A 134 29.04 -23.50 -34.57
N GLU A 135 28.28 -22.48 -34.96
CA GLU A 135 28.81 -21.15 -35.28
C GLU A 135 29.47 -20.51 -34.04
N ALA A 136 28.79 -20.53 -32.89
CA ALA A 136 29.37 -20.01 -31.64
C ALA A 136 30.61 -20.82 -31.21
N TYR A 137 30.55 -22.15 -31.34
CA TYR A 137 31.66 -23.05 -31.00
C TYR A 137 32.93 -22.71 -31.80
N ASP A 138 32.81 -22.56 -33.11
CA ASP A 138 33.94 -22.28 -34.00
C ASP A 138 34.52 -20.88 -33.75
N ILE A 139 33.67 -19.88 -33.46
CA ILE A 139 34.12 -18.52 -33.15
C ILE A 139 34.91 -18.49 -31.83
N TRP A 140 34.46 -19.18 -30.78
CA TRP A 140 35.20 -19.27 -29.52
C TRP A 140 36.57 -19.91 -29.69
N ARG A 141 36.64 -20.99 -30.48
CA ARG A 141 37.90 -21.65 -30.83
C ARG A 141 38.84 -20.71 -31.58
N ALA A 142 38.32 -19.95 -32.55
CA ALA A 142 39.09 -18.96 -33.30
C ALA A 142 39.56 -17.78 -32.42
N THR A 143 38.82 -17.46 -31.36
CA THR A 143 39.12 -16.41 -30.39
C THR A 143 40.22 -16.84 -29.39
N GLY A 144 40.56 -18.14 -29.35
CA GLY A 144 41.67 -18.69 -28.57
C GLY A 144 41.26 -19.54 -27.36
N VAL A 145 39.96 -19.83 -27.19
CA VAL A 145 39.49 -20.74 -26.13
C VAL A 145 39.76 -22.20 -26.57
N PRO A 146 40.46 -23.01 -25.75
CA PRO A 146 40.68 -24.42 -26.08
C PRO A 146 39.38 -25.22 -26.16
N ALA A 147 39.34 -26.23 -27.04
CA ALA A 147 38.14 -27.00 -27.34
C ALA A 147 37.56 -27.71 -26.11
N GLU A 148 38.42 -28.18 -25.20
CA GLU A 148 38.05 -28.82 -23.94
C GLU A 148 37.40 -27.87 -22.93
N ARG A 149 37.49 -26.55 -23.14
CA ARG A 149 36.87 -25.51 -22.32
C ARG A 149 35.63 -24.88 -22.97
N ILE A 150 35.18 -25.42 -24.11
CA ILE A 150 33.94 -25.02 -24.78
C ILE A 150 32.92 -26.14 -24.61
N VAL A 151 32.01 -25.97 -23.65
CA VAL A 151 31.04 -26.99 -23.22
C VAL A 151 29.70 -26.79 -23.93
N ARG A 152 29.09 -27.85 -24.47
CA ARG A 152 27.75 -27.78 -25.09
C ARG A 152 26.66 -28.10 -24.07
N ARG A 153 25.64 -27.26 -23.92
CA ARG A 153 24.50 -27.52 -23.01
C ARG A 153 23.14 -27.35 -23.71
N GLY A 154 22.13 -27.98 -23.10
CA GLY A 154 20.75 -28.02 -23.58
C GLY A 154 19.98 -26.71 -23.47
N LYS A 155 18.69 -26.77 -23.82
CA LYS A 155 17.79 -25.60 -23.87
C LYS A 155 17.58 -24.94 -22.52
N ALA A 156 17.54 -25.71 -21.44
CA ALA A 156 17.43 -25.18 -20.08
C ALA A 156 18.57 -24.20 -19.69
N ASP A 157 19.75 -24.34 -20.31
CA ASP A 157 20.97 -23.65 -19.91
C ASP A 157 21.43 -22.63 -20.97
N ASN A 158 21.54 -23.04 -22.24
CA ASN A 158 22.10 -22.22 -23.32
C ASN A 158 21.04 -21.75 -24.34
N PHE A 159 19.77 -21.63 -23.92
CA PHE A 159 18.74 -20.98 -24.71
C PHE A 159 17.97 -19.98 -23.84
N TRP A 160 18.09 -18.70 -24.18
CA TRP A 160 17.55 -17.63 -23.37
C TRP A 160 16.20 -17.13 -23.88
N SER A 161 15.29 -16.80 -22.97
CA SER A 161 14.04 -16.11 -23.26
C SER A 161 13.58 -15.26 -22.07
N MET A 162 12.69 -14.31 -22.30
CA MET A 162 12.19 -13.39 -21.27
C MET A 162 11.28 -14.03 -20.20
N GLY A 163 10.99 -15.33 -20.28
CA GLY A 163 9.99 -15.98 -19.43
C GLY A 163 8.54 -15.81 -19.92
N ILE A 164 8.30 -14.83 -20.79
CA ILE A 164 7.02 -14.46 -21.40
C ILE A 164 7.17 -14.37 -22.93
N PRO A 165 6.08 -14.21 -23.70
CA PRO A 165 6.17 -13.98 -25.14
C PRO A 165 7.07 -12.79 -25.48
N GLY A 166 7.93 -12.94 -26.50
CA GLY A 166 8.88 -11.92 -26.93
C GLY A 166 10.19 -12.50 -27.49
N PRO A 167 11.24 -11.68 -27.63
CA PRO A 167 12.48 -12.10 -28.28
C PRO A 167 13.22 -13.18 -27.47
N CYS A 168 13.82 -14.13 -28.18
CA CYS A 168 14.58 -15.24 -27.62
C CYS A 168 15.63 -15.78 -28.60
N GLY A 169 16.50 -16.65 -28.13
CA GLY A 169 17.51 -17.29 -28.97
C GLY A 169 18.50 -18.17 -28.20
N PRO A 170 19.37 -18.91 -28.91
CA PRO A 170 20.51 -19.58 -28.28
C PRO A 170 21.43 -18.55 -27.64
N CYS A 171 22.17 -18.97 -26.61
CA CYS A 171 23.14 -18.11 -25.96
C CYS A 171 24.44 -18.86 -25.68
N SER A 172 25.49 -18.09 -25.43
CA SER A 172 26.79 -18.58 -25.00
C SER A 172 27.20 -17.84 -23.73
N GLU A 173 27.70 -18.56 -22.74
CA GLU A 173 28.03 -17.97 -21.44
C GLU A 173 29.51 -18.15 -21.12
N LEU A 174 30.10 -17.14 -20.47
CA LEU A 174 31.46 -17.16 -19.98
C LEU A 174 31.50 -17.46 -18.49
N TYR A 175 32.37 -18.38 -18.13
CA TYR A 175 32.60 -18.86 -16.77
C TYR A 175 34.05 -18.66 -16.39
N TYR A 176 34.31 -18.32 -15.13
CA TYR A 176 35.67 -18.20 -14.60
C TYR A 176 35.91 -19.28 -13.55
N ASP A 177 36.95 -20.11 -13.75
CA ASP A 177 37.39 -21.10 -12.78
C ASP A 177 38.04 -20.40 -11.58
N ARG A 178 37.35 -20.37 -10.44
CA ARG A 178 37.84 -19.76 -9.18
C ARG A 178 38.85 -20.61 -8.44
N GLY A 179 39.00 -21.88 -8.83
CA GLY A 179 39.97 -22.84 -8.31
C GLY A 179 39.37 -23.87 -7.34
N PRO A 180 40.16 -24.87 -6.91
CA PRO A 180 39.69 -26.04 -6.15
C PRO A 180 39.02 -25.72 -4.81
N ALA A 181 39.27 -24.55 -4.22
CA ALA A 181 38.66 -24.13 -2.96
C ALA A 181 37.14 -23.89 -3.06
N TYR A 182 36.62 -23.73 -4.29
CA TYR A 182 35.22 -23.37 -4.54
C TYR A 182 34.36 -24.52 -5.06
N GLY A 183 34.93 -25.70 -5.31
CA GLY A 183 34.15 -26.81 -5.86
C GLY A 183 34.95 -27.81 -6.69
N ARG A 184 34.22 -28.74 -7.32
CA ARG A 184 34.76 -29.89 -8.05
C ARG A 184 35.33 -29.49 -9.41
N GLU A 185 36.36 -30.20 -9.86
CA GLU A 185 36.92 -30.03 -11.20
C GLU A 185 36.03 -30.68 -12.27
N GLY A 186 36.01 -30.11 -13.49
CA GLY A 186 35.27 -30.66 -14.63
C GLY A 186 34.49 -29.65 -15.48
N GLY A 187 34.67 -28.36 -15.26
CA GLY A 187 33.95 -27.30 -16.00
C GLY A 187 32.57 -26.96 -15.43
N PRO A 188 31.86 -26.01 -16.07
CA PRO A 188 30.58 -25.47 -15.58
C PRO A 188 29.44 -26.49 -15.51
N GLU A 189 29.51 -27.62 -16.23
CA GLU A 189 28.52 -28.71 -16.12
C GLU A 189 28.63 -29.46 -14.78
N VAL A 190 29.81 -29.44 -14.15
CA VAL A 190 30.08 -30.19 -12.91
C VAL A 190 29.82 -29.35 -11.66
N ASP A 191 30.20 -28.06 -11.67
CA ASP A 191 30.15 -27.21 -10.47
C ASP A 191 30.10 -25.70 -10.79
N GLU A 192 28.91 -25.11 -10.74
CA GLU A 192 28.74 -23.67 -11.01
C GLU A 192 29.16 -22.75 -9.84
N ASP A 193 29.59 -23.29 -8.71
CA ASP A 193 30.15 -22.49 -7.61
C ASP A 193 31.67 -22.27 -7.80
N ARG A 194 32.39 -23.28 -8.33
CA ARG A 194 33.77 -23.14 -8.80
C ARG A 194 33.87 -22.39 -10.11
N TYR A 195 33.07 -22.79 -11.11
CA TYR A 195 33.01 -22.12 -12.40
C TYR A 195 31.88 -21.10 -12.32
N LEU A 196 32.23 -19.85 -12.00
CA LEU A 196 31.24 -18.80 -11.83
C LEU A 196 30.91 -18.16 -13.18
N GLU A 197 29.64 -18.23 -13.58
CA GLU A 197 29.12 -17.47 -14.72
C GLU A 197 29.24 -15.97 -14.44
N PHE A 198 29.86 -15.24 -15.36
CA PHE A 198 30.00 -13.78 -15.24
C PHE A 198 29.44 -13.00 -16.42
N TRP A 199 29.26 -13.63 -17.60
CA TRP A 199 28.73 -12.97 -18.79
C TRP A 199 27.93 -13.92 -19.69
N ASN A 200 26.68 -13.59 -19.97
CA ASN A 200 25.84 -14.29 -20.94
C ASN A 200 25.70 -13.47 -22.25
N LEU A 201 25.93 -14.11 -23.40
CA LEU A 201 25.81 -13.56 -24.74
C LEU A 201 24.63 -14.23 -25.45
N VAL A 202 23.51 -13.52 -25.56
CA VAL A 202 22.27 -14.01 -26.17
C VAL A 202 22.20 -13.61 -27.64
N PHE A 203 21.99 -14.61 -28.49
CA PHE A 203 21.91 -14.48 -29.93
C PHE A 203 20.44 -14.46 -30.37
N MET A 204 19.77 -13.33 -30.12
CA MET A 204 18.33 -13.20 -30.37
C MET A 204 18.00 -13.29 -31.85
N GLN A 205 17.21 -14.29 -32.23
CA GLN A 205 16.81 -14.52 -33.62
C GLN A 205 15.39 -15.09 -33.77
N PHE A 206 14.72 -15.39 -32.66
CA PHE A 206 13.38 -16.00 -32.64
C PHE A 206 12.41 -15.23 -31.76
N GLU A 207 11.12 -15.30 -32.10
CA GLU A 207 10.03 -14.87 -31.23
C GLU A 207 9.44 -16.09 -30.50
N ARG A 208 9.46 -16.04 -29.16
CA ARG A 208 8.86 -17.04 -28.30
C ARG A 208 7.37 -16.75 -28.09
N GLY A 209 6.55 -17.81 -28.10
CA GLY A 209 5.14 -17.78 -27.71
C GLY A 209 4.87 -18.07 -26.23
N PRO A 210 3.59 -18.23 -25.85
CA PRO A 210 3.18 -18.43 -24.46
C PRO A 210 3.68 -19.77 -23.89
N GLY A 211 4.00 -19.78 -22.60
CA GLY A 211 4.50 -20.93 -21.85
C GLY A 211 5.10 -20.47 -20.52
N THR A 212 5.28 -21.35 -19.55
CA THR A 212 5.80 -20.99 -18.20
C THR A 212 7.12 -21.67 -17.85
N GLY A 213 7.54 -22.67 -18.63
CA GLY A 213 8.80 -23.38 -18.42
C GLY A 213 10.00 -22.73 -19.13
N LYS A 214 11.22 -23.09 -18.70
CA LYS A 214 12.46 -22.77 -19.42
C LYS A 214 12.57 -23.46 -20.78
N GLU A 215 11.86 -24.58 -20.97
CA GLU A 215 11.92 -25.39 -22.19
C GLU A 215 10.56 -25.50 -22.89
N ASP A 216 9.48 -25.29 -22.15
CA ASP A 216 8.10 -25.47 -22.59
C ASP A 216 7.48 -24.16 -23.11
N PHE A 217 7.81 -23.85 -24.37
CA PHE A 217 7.19 -22.77 -25.14
C PHE A 217 7.40 -22.99 -26.65
N PRO A 218 6.43 -22.62 -27.50
CA PRO A 218 6.60 -22.65 -28.94
C PRO A 218 7.45 -21.48 -29.43
N ILE A 219 8.21 -21.69 -30.50
CA ILE A 219 8.79 -20.62 -31.30
C ILE A 219 7.76 -20.23 -32.36
N LEU A 220 7.38 -18.95 -32.39
CA LEU A 220 6.36 -18.43 -33.31
C LEU A 220 6.93 -18.13 -34.70
N GLY A 221 8.20 -17.78 -34.77
CA GLY A 221 8.90 -17.46 -36.00
C GLY A 221 10.23 -16.74 -35.73
N ASP A 222 10.86 -16.28 -36.81
CA ASP A 222 12.09 -15.50 -36.76
C ASP A 222 11.80 -14.03 -36.40
N LEU A 223 12.74 -13.39 -35.70
CA LEU A 223 12.70 -11.94 -35.50
C LEU A 223 12.98 -11.20 -36.82
N PRO A 224 12.54 -9.92 -36.97
CA PRO A 224 12.80 -9.13 -38.18
C PRO A 224 14.28 -8.99 -38.54
N ALA A 225 15.16 -9.04 -37.54
CA ALA A 225 16.60 -9.06 -37.69
C ALA A 225 17.24 -9.93 -36.60
N LYS A 226 18.44 -10.43 -36.85
CA LYS A 226 19.28 -11.06 -35.83
C LYS A 226 19.89 -9.97 -34.94
N ASN A 227 19.71 -10.10 -33.63
CA ASN A 227 20.07 -9.08 -32.65
C ASN A 227 21.02 -9.67 -31.60
N ILE A 228 21.75 -8.78 -30.90
CA ILE A 228 22.54 -9.14 -29.73
C ILE A 228 21.92 -8.53 -28.50
N ASP A 229 21.80 -9.35 -27.46
CA ASP A 229 21.63 -8.94 -26.07
C ASP A 229 22.70 -9.64 -25.26
N THR A 230 23.40 -8.91 -24.41
CA THR A 230 24.32 -9.53 -23.46
C THR A 230 23.97 -9.08 -22.05
N GLY A 231 24.16 -9.97 -21.08
CA GLY A 231 24.07 -9.63 -19.66
C GLY A 231 25.33 -10.08 -18.93
N MET A 232 26.17 -9.13 -18.55
CA MET A 232 27.27 -9.35 -17.60
C MET A 232 26.84 -8.87 -16.22
N GLY A 233 26.82 -9.79 -15.24
CA GLY A 233 26.46 -9.46 -13.87
C GLY A 233 27.57 -8.64 -13.20
N LEU A 234 27.33 -7.35 -12.97
CA LEU A 234 28.36 -6.45 -12.45
C LEU A 234 28.89 -6.90 -11.08
N GLU A 235 28.00 -7.33 -10.19
CA GLU A 235 28.36 -7.82 -8.85
C GLU A 235 29.17 -9.13 -8.89
N ARG A 236 28.90 -10.01 -9.87
CA ARG A 236 29.70 -11.23 -10.07
C ARG A 236 31.08 -10.88 -10.57
N MET A 237 31.17 -9.97 -11.55
CA MET A 237 32.44 -9.47 -12.06
C MET A 237 33.26 -8.76 -10.98
N ALA A 238 32.60 -7.97 -10.12
CA ALA A 238 33.21 -7.33 -8.97
C ALA A 238 33.77 -8.34 -7.98
N SER A 239 33.03 -9.42 -7.70
CA SER A 239 33.50 -10.50 -6.84
C SER A 239 34.81 -11.11 -7.34
N LEU A 240 34.90 -11.38 -8.66
CA LEU A 240 36.11 -11.90 -9.31
C LEU A 240 37.28 -10.91 -9.23
N LEU A 241 37.06 -9.65 -9.62
CA LEU A 241 38.13 -8.63 -9.69
C LEU A 241 38.55 -8.04 -8.34
N GLN A 242 37.78 -8.29 -7.28
CA GLN A 242 38.14 -7.95 -5.91
C GLN A 242 38.72 -9.16 -5.15
N GLY A 243 38.59 -10.38 -5.70
CA GLY A 243 39.08 -11.60 -5.08
C GLY A 243 38.32 -11.98 -3.81
N VAL A 244 37.02 -11.71 -3.77
CA VAL A 244 36.14 -12.01 -2.62
C VAL A 244 35.25 -13.23 -2.90
N ASP A 245 34.68 -13.81 -1.83
CA ASP A 245 34.03 -15.11 -1.94
C ASP A 245 32.63 -15.06 -2.55
N ASN A 246 31.93 -13.94 -2.40
CA ASN A 246 30.55 -13.77 -2.82
C ASN A 246 30.21 -12.30 -3.07
N LEU A 247 29.05 -12.06 -3.68
CA LEU A 247 28.60 -10.72 -4.03
C LEU A 247 28.36 -9.79 -2.84
N TYR A 248 28.20 -10.32 -1.62
CA TYR A 248 27.96 -9.49 -0.43
C TYR A 248 29.24 -8.90 0.15
N GLU A 249 30.39 -9.38 -0.32
CA GLU A 249 31.71 -8.94 0.13
C GLU A 249 32.34 -7.88 -0.77
N ILE A 250 31.67 -7.50 -1.85
CA ILE A 250 32.13 -6.42 -2.74
C ILE A 250 32.00 -5.06 -2.06
N ASP A 251 32.76 -4.08 -2.55
CA ASP A 251 32.78 -2.69 -2.07
C ASP A 251 31.40 -2.01 -1.97
N GLU A 252 30.42 -2.35 -2.83
CA GLU A 252 29.07 -1.77 -2.78
C GLU A 252 28.13 -2.41 -1.73
N VAL A 253 28.50 -3.56 -1.13
CA VAL A 253 27.62 -4.30 -0.21
C VAL A 253 28.25 -4.51 1.16
N ARG A 254 29.56 -4.82 1.19
CA ARG A 254 30.29 -5.16 2.40
C ARG A 254 30.20 -4.12 3.52
N PRO A 255 30.28 -2.80 3.25
CA PRO A 255 30.16 -1.80 4.31
C PRO A 255 28.80 -1.82 5.03
N ILE A 256 27.71 -2.12 4.31
CA ILE A 256 26.36 -2.24 4.89
C ILE A 256 26.32 -3.47 5.81
N LEU A 257 26.92 -4.58 5.37
CA LEU A 257 27.04 -5.81 6.13
C LEU A 257 27.84 -5.58 7.42
N ASP A 258 29.00 -4.93 7.32
CA ASP A 258 29.86 -4.64 8.48
C ASP A 258 29.15 -3.73 9.48
N LYS A 259 28.40 -2.73 9.03
CA LYS A 259 27.58 -1.89 9.92
C LYS A 259 26.47 -2.68 10.60
N ALA A 260 25.83 -3.62 9.89
CA ALA A 260 24.83 -4.51 10.51
C ALA A 260 25.46 -5.44 11.55
N ALA A 261 26.67 -5.94 11.30
CA ALA A 261 27.42 -6.76 12.26
C ALA A 261 27.78 -5.95 13.52
N GLU A 262 28.22 -4.70 13.36
CA GLU A 262 28.47 -3.76 14.46
C GLU A 262 27.22 -3.55 15.32
N LEU A 263 26.09 -3.18 14.71
CA LEU A 263 24.84 -2.92 15.43
C LEU A 263 24.35 -4.14 16.21
N THR A 264 24.51 -5.33 15.65
CA THR A 264 24.01 -6.58 16.25
C THR A 264 25.01 -7.24 17.19
N GLY A 265 26.26 -6.75 17.26
CA GLY A 265 27.35 -7.39 18.01
C GLY A 265 27.79 -8.75 17.44
N LYS A 266 27.36 -9.09 16.22
CA LYS A 266 27.70 -10.34 15.53
C LYS A 266 29.01 -10.16 14.75
N ARG A 267 29.64 -11.28 14.40
CA ARG A 267 30.84 -11.29 13.55
C ARG A 267 30.56 -12.12 12.31
N TYR A 268 30.73 -11.51 11.15
CA TYR A 268 30.57 -12.18 9.86
C TYR A 268 31.77 -13.10 9.57
N GLY A 269 31.51 -14.31 9.05
CA GLY A 269 32.54 -15.22 8.54
C GLY A 269 33.23 -16.10 9.59
N VAL A 270 32.77 -16.10 10.85
CA VAL A 270 33.38 -16.91 11.93
C VAL A 270 33.17 -18.41 11.73
N HIS A 271 32.06 -18.78 11.08
CA HIS A 271 31.62 -20.16 10.88
C HIS A 271 31.20 -20.42 9.43
N SER A 272 31.85 -19.77 8.47
CA SER A 272 31.55 -19.91 7.05
C SER A 272 32.78 -20.37 6.27
N GLY A 273 32.60 -21.35 5.39
CA GLY A 273 33.58 -21.72 4.36
C GLY A 273 33.41 -20.86 3.11
N HIS A 274 34.16 -21.17 2.05
CA HIS A 274 34.03 -20.50 0.74
C HIS A 274 32.64 -20.72 0.09
N ALA A 275 31.92 -21.77 0.48
CA ALA A 275 30.58 -22.09 0.01
C ALA A 275 29.51 -21.43 0.89
N ALA A 276 28.67 -20.57 0.28
CA ALA A 276 27.67 -19.80 0.99
C ALA A 276 26.53 -20.65 1.59
N ASN A 277 26.26 -21.82 1.00
CA ASN A 277 25.21 -22.74 1.42
C ASN A 277 25.51 -23.47 2.74
N GLU A 278 26.77 -23.47 3.18
CA GLU A 278 27.21 -24.02 4.47
C GLU A 278 27.37 -22.92 5.54
N SER A 279 27.00 -21.67 5.21
CA SER A 279 27.18 -20.54 6.12
C SER A 279 26.24 -20.60 7.33
N HIS A 280 26.75 -20.16 8.48
CA HIS A 280 25.96 -20.05 9.70
C HIS A 280 24.74 -19.12 9.50
N PRO A 281 23.58 -19.40 10.12
CA PRO A 281 22.37 -18.58 9.94
C PRO A 281 22.54 -17.08 10.21
N ASP A 282 23.47 -16.71 11.10
CA ASP A 282 23.77 -15.29 11.37
C ASP A 282 24.42 -14.61 10.16
N ASP A 283 25.31 -15.29 9.44
CA ASP A 283 25.95 -14.76 8.22
C ASP A 283 24.93 -14.61 7.10
N VAL A 284 24.02 -15.58 6.96
CA VAL A 284 22.89 -15.50 6.01
C VAL A 284 22.04 -14.25 6.30
N ARG A 285 21.70 -13.99 7.56
CA ARG A 285 20.92 -12.80 7.95
C ARG A 285 21.67 -11.51 7.67
N LEU A 286 22.97 -11.44 7.97
CA LEU A 286 23.79 -10.27 7.68
C LEU A 286 23.84 -9.95 6.18
N ARG A 287 23.96 -10.97 5.32
CA ARG A 287 23.89 -10.83 3.85
C ARG A 287 22.51 -10.36 3.38
N VAL A 288 21.44 -10.92 3.92
CA VAL A 288 20.05 -10.49 3.62
C VAL A 288 19.86 -9.02 3.98
N ILE A 289 20.36 -8.57 5.14
CA ILE A 289 20.27 -7.16 5.56
C ILE A 289 20.97 -6.27 4.55
N ALA A 290 22.21 -6.60 4.18
CA ALA A 290 23.01 -5.79 3.25
C ALA A 290 22.35 -5.68 1.86
N ASP A 291 21.91 -6.81 1.28
CA ASP A 291 21.23 -6.83 -0.01
C ASP A 291 19.90 -6.07 0.01
N HIS A 292 19.05 -6.31 1.00
CA HIS A 292 17.71 -5.77 1.04
C HIS A 292 17.69 -4.27 1.42
N VAL A 293 18.62 -3.80 2.25
CA VAL A 293 18.78 -2.35 2.51
C VAL A 293 19.22 -1.63 1.23
N ARG A 294 20.21 -2.17 0.52
CA ARG A 294 20.65 -1.64 -0.79
C ARG A 294 19.51 -1.64 -1.81
N THR A 295 18.76 -2.74 -1.90
CA THR A 295 17.61 -2.87 -2.81
C THR A 295 16.52 -1.84 -2.49
N SER A 296 16.23 -1.63 -1.20
CA SER A 296 15.23 -0.66 -0.76
C SER A 296 15.62 0.77 -1.11
N LEU A 297 16.91 1.12 -0.92
CA LEU A 297 17.46 2.40 -1.35
C LEU A 297 17.23 2.65 -2.84
N MET A 298 17.59 1.67 -3.69
CA MET A 298 17.46 1.79 -5.15
C MET A 298 16.01 1.94 -5.60
N LEU A 299 15.09 1.16 -5.01
CA LEU A 299 13.65 1.23 -5.32
C LEU A 299 13.03 2.58 -4.97
N ILE A 300 13.32 3.09 -3.76
CA ILE A 300 12.79 4.39 -3.32
C ILE A 300 13.44 5.53 -4.11
N GLY A 301 14.72 5.38 -4.45
CA GLY A 301 15.44 6.27 -5.37
C GLY A 301 14.68 6.43 -6.69
N ASP A 302 14.30 5.33 -7.31
CA ASP A 302 13.52 5.29 -8.56
C ASP A 302 12.00 5.57 -8.38
N GLY A 303 11.60 6.12 -7.24
CA GLY A 303 10.25 6.64 -7.00
C GLY A 303 9.22 5.62 -6.49
N VAL A 304 9.64 4.40 -6.11
CA VAL A 304 8.72 3.42 -5.51
C VAL A 304 8.51 3.75 -4.03
N THR A 305 7.26 3.89 -3.63
CA THR A 305 6.89 4.12 -2.23
C THR A 305 6.31 2.84 -1.59
N PRO A 306 6.56 2.59 -0.28
CA PRO A 306 5.97 1.44 0.42
C PRO A 306 4.43 1.49 0.40
N SER A 307 3.80 0.42 -0.07
CA SER A 307 2.33 0.31 -0.16
C SER A 307 1.83 -1.12 0.06
N ASN A 308 0.51 -1.32 0.07
CA ASN A 308 -0.11 -2.65 0.23
C ASN A 308 -0.28 -3.40 -1.10
N GLU A 309 0.02 -2.79 -2.24
CA GLU A 309 -0.25 -3.39 -3.56
C GLU A 309 0.89 -3.15 -4.57
N GLY A 310 0.94 -3.98 -5.60
CA GLY A 310 1.86 -3.84 -6.73
C GLY A 310 3.32 -3.72 -6.32
N ARG A 311 4.01 -2.70 -6.86
CA ARG A 311 5.45 -2.46 -6.62
C ARG A 311 5.75 -2.07 -5.17
N GLY A 312 4.88 -1.26 -4.57
CA GLY A 312 5.05 -0.82 -3.18
C GLY A 312 4.93 -1.96 -2.17
N TYR A 313 4.11 -2.98 -2.47
CA TYR A 313 4.05 -4.22 -1.69
C TYR A 313 5.39 -4.96 -1.69
N VAL A 314 6.02 -5.09 -2.86
CA VAL A 314 7.31 -5.78 -3.00
C VAL A 314 8.41 -5.03 -2.23
N LEU A 315 8.48 -3.71 -2.36
CA LEU A 315 9.40 -2.87 -1.58
C LEU A 315 9.21 -3.10 -0.08
N ARG A 316 7.96 -3.05 0.40
CA ARG A 316 7.61 -3.32 1.79
C ARG A 316 8.08 -4.70 2.23
N ARG A 317 7.87 -5.75 1.44
CA ARG A 317 8.33 -7.11 1.75
C ARG A 317 9.85 -7.16 1.95
N ILE A 318 10.61 -6.54 1.05
CA ILE A 318 12.09 -6.49 1.09
C ILE A 318 12.56 -5.74 2.35
N MET A 319 12.01 -4.55 2.61
CA MET A 319 12.35 -3.76 3.80
C MET A 319 12.08 -4.52 5.09
N ARG A 320 10.90 -5.13 5.20
CA ARG A 320 10.49 -5.87 6.40
C ARG A 320 11.35 -7.09 6.67
N ARG A 321 11.79 -7.81 5.63
CA ARG A 321 12.77 -8.91 5.76
C ARG A 321 14.10 -8.42 6.34
N ALA A 322 14.62 -7.28 5.86
CA ALA A 322 15.84 -6.68 6.40
C ALA A 322 15.69 -6.30 7.89
N ILE A 323 14.63 -5.55 8.23
CA ILE A 323 14.36 -5.09 9.59
C ILE A 323 14.18 -6.28 10.55
N ARG A 324 13.47 -7.34 10.11
CA ARG A 324 13.32 -8.56 10.89
C ARG A 324 14.65 -9.30 11.09
N ALA A 325 15.47 -9.41 10.05
CA ALA A 325 16.78 -10.05 10.16
C ALA A 325 17.65 -9.34 11.22
N VAL A 326 17.63 -8.00 11.26
CA VAL A 326 18.32 -7.21 12.30
C VAL A 326 17.82 -7.57 13.70
N ARG A 327 16.49 -7.66 13.88
CA ARG A 327 15.86 -8.03 15.16
C ARG A 327 16.24 -9.42 15.63
N LEU A 328 16.24 -10.40 14.72
CA LEU A 328 16.62 -11.78 15.01
C LEU A 328 18.09 -11.93 15.41
N LEU A 329 18.95 -11.02 14.94
CA LEU A 329 20.35 -10.96 15.35
C LEU A 329 20.56 -10.27 16.72
N GLY A 330 19.50 -9.66 17.28
CA GLY A 330 19.48 -9.15 18.65
C GLY A 330 19.34 -7.63 18.77
N TYR A 331 19.33 -6.87 17.68
CA TYR A 331 19.23 -5.41 17.74
C TYR A 331 17.77 -4.94 17.72
N GLN A 332 17.36 -4.23 18.79
CA GLN A 332 15.96 -3.89 19.06
C GLN A 332 15.60 -2.41 18.84
N ASP A 333 16.50 -1.60 18.28
CA ASP A 333 16.23 -0.20 17.96
C ASP A 333 15.97 -0.04 16.45
N ARG A 334 15.94 1.21 15.98
CA ARG A 334 15.84 1.57 14.56
C ARG A 334 17.19 1.32 13.90
N ALA A 335 17.19 0.58 12.80
CA ALA A 335 18.40 0.15 12.10
C ALA A 335 18.59 0.87 10.77
N LEU A 336 17.50 1.22 10.07
CA LEU A 336 17.60 1.93 8.79
C LEU A 336 18.28 3.31 8.91
N PRO A 337 18.09 4.10 10.01
CA PRO A 337 18.85 5.33 10.22
C PRO A 337 20.38 5.16 10.19
N GLU A 338 20.88 3.98 10.55
CA GLU A 338 22.31 3.67 10.57
C GLU A 338 22.77 2.98 9.28
N LEU A 339 21.93 2.09 8.71
CA LEU A 339 22.28 1.26 7.56
C LEU A 339 22.07 1.96 6.21
N LEU A 340 21.01 2.75 6.08
CA LEU A 340 20.64 3.38 4.80
C LEU A 340 21.65 4.47 4.35
N PRO A 341 22.23 5.31 5.24
CA PRO A 341 23.30 6.22 4.85
C PRO A 341 24.54 5.50 4.31
N VAL A 342 24.91 4.36 4.89
CA VAL A 342 26.03 3.54 4.39
C VAL A 342 25.72 3.01 3.00
N ALA A 343 24.49 2.52 2.78
CA ALA A 343 24.06 2.06 1.47
C ALA A 343 24.10 3.19 0.41
N ARG A 344 23.69 4.41 0.78
CA ARG A 344 23.83 5.61 -0.08
C ARG A 344 25.28 5.82 -0.46
N ASP A 345 26.19 5.84 0.50
CA ASP A 345 27.60 6.13 0.25
C ASP A 345 28.27 5.06 -0.63
N CYS A 346 27.86 3.80 -0.49
CA CYS A 346 28.30 2.71 -1.37
C CYS A 346 27.84 2.90 -2.82
N MET A 347 26.59 3.32 -3.04
CA MET A 347 25.99 3.39 -4.38
C MET A 347 26.19 4.74 -5.09
N ALA A 348 26.39 5.83 -4.34
CA ALA A 348 26.53 7.19 -4.87
C ALA A 348 27.61 7.36 -5.96
N PRO A 349 28.77 6.68 -5.92
CA PRO A 349 29.75 6.76 -7.02
C PRO A 349 29.19 6.27 -8.37
N SER A 350 28.25 5.32 -8.34
CA SER A 350 27.60 4.77 -9.53
C SER A 350 26.29 5.50 -9.87
N TYR A 351 25.63 6.08 -8.86
CA TYR A 351 24.29 6.69 -8.91
C TYR A 351 24.23 7.93 -7.99
N PRO A 352 24.79 9.08 -8.42
CA PRO A 352 24.88 10.29 -7.60
C PRO A 352 23.51 10.84 -7.18
N GLU A 353 22.47 10.58 -7.97
CA GLU A 353 21.09 10.99 -7.69
C GLU A 353 20.57 10.47 -6.33
N LEU A 354 21.10 9.35 -5.83
CA LEU A 354 20.72 8.80 -4.53
C LEU A 354 21.19 9.67 -3.35
N ALA A 355 22.30 10.40 -3.54
CA ALA A 355 22.81 11.32 -2.53
C ALA A 355 22.02 12.64 -2.56
N GLU A 356 21.69 13.13 -3.75
CA GLU A 356 20.86 14.32 -3.95
C GLU A 356 19.46 14.14 -3.35
N ASP A 357 18.82 12.99 -3.60
CA ASP A 357 17.46 12.68 -3.15
C ASP A 357 17.39 12.03 -1.76
N PHE A 358 18.51 11.89 -1.04
CA PHE A 358 18.56 11.07 0.16
C PHE A 358 17.58 11.51 1.26
N GLY A 359 17.29 12.81 1.36
CA GLY A 359 16.30 13.33 2.31
C GLY A 359 14.91 12.72 2.10
N ARG A 360 14.44 12.67 0.85
CA ARG A 360 13.18 12.01 0.48
C ARG A 360 13.25 10.51 0.71
N ILE A 361 14.33 9.87 0.24
CA ILE A 361 14.48 8.41 0.30
C ILE A 361 14.46 7.90 1.74
N SER A 362 15.23 8.55 2.61
CA SER A 362 15.32 8.20 4.03
C SER A 362 14.00 8.40 4.78
N GLN A 363 13.23 9.45 4.48
CA GLN A 363 11.92 9.66 5.10
C GLN A 363 10.96 8.50 4.86
N TYR A 364 10.81 8.04 3.60
CA TYR A 364 9.98 6.88 3.30
C TYR A 364 10.50 5.60 3.96
N ALA A 365 11.82 5.40 3.93
CA ALA A 365 12.43 4.21 4.49
C ALA A 365 12.21 4.12 6.01
N TYR A 366 12.45 5.23 6.70
CA TYR A 366 12.34 5.34 8.16
C TYR A 366 10.91 5.25 8.65
N ALA A 367 9.96 5.85 7.91
CA ALA A 367 8.54 5.76 8.25
C ALA A 367 8.00 4.32 8.13
N GLU A 368 8.45 3.56 7.12
CA GLU A 368 8.08 2.14 7.01
C GLU A 368 8.70 1.30 8.13
N GLU A 369 9.94 1.60 8.55
CA GLU A 369 10.53 0.93 9.72
C GLU A 369 9.70 1.20 10.97
N ASP A 370 9.37 2.46 11.26
CA ASP A 370 8.57 2.83 12.43
C ASP A 370 7.19 2.14 12.41
N ALA A 371 6.52 2.15 11.25
CA ALA A 371 5.23 1.47 11.06
C ALA A 371 5.36 -0.04 11.27
N PHE A 372 6.37 -0.67 10.69
CA PHE A 372 6.57 -2.12 10.81
C PHE A 372 6.93 -2.54 12.24
N LEU A 373 7.75 -1.76 12.94
CA LEU A 373 8.08 -2.01 14.35
C LEU A 373 6.84 -1.92 15.26
N ALA A 374 5.90 -1.01 14.95
CA ALA A 374 4.60 -0.98 15.63
C ALA A 374 3.78 -2.26 15.33
N THR A 375 3.72 -2.69 14.06
CA THR A 375 3.03 -3.93 13.67
C THR A 375 3.63 -5.18 14.31
N LEU A 376 4.96 -5.31 14.35
CA LEU A 376 5.64 -6.44 15.00
C LEU A 376 5.27 -6.54 16.48
N ARG A 377 5.32 -5.41 17.22
CA ARG A 377 4.93 -5.39 18.64
C ARG A 377 3.50 -5.84 18.87
N ALA A 378 2.56 -5.47 17.99
CA ALA A 378 1.16 -5.87 18.10
C ALA A 378 0.91 -7.33 17.65
N GLY A 379 1.58 -7.79 16.59
CA GLY A 379 1.27 -9.05 15.93
C GLY A 379 2.09 -10.26 16.38
N THR A 380 3.32 -10.09 16.88
CA THR A 380 4.17 -11.23 17.28
C THR A 380 3.56 -12.04 18.41
N THR A 381 3.00 -11.39 19.44
CA THR A 381 2.31 -12.09 20.54
C THR A 381 1.14 -12.94 20.05
N ILE A 382 0.39 -12.44 19.06
CA ILE A 382 -0.79 -13.13 18.50
C ILE A 382 -0.35 -14.32 17.65
N LEU A 383 0.67 -14.13 16.82
CA LEU A 383 1.24 -15.19 15.99
C LEU A 383 1.87 -16.30 16.85
N ASP A 384 2.65 -15.95 17.86
CA ASP A 384 3.27 -16.93 18.78
C ASP A 384 2.21 -17.75 19.50
N THR A 385 1.12 -17.10 19.94
CA THR A 385 -0.04 -17.78 20.53
C THR A 385 -0.67 -18.75 19.53
N ALA A 386 -0.92 -18.30 18.29
CA ALA A 386 -1.53 -19.14 17.26
C ALA A 386 -0.63 -20.32 16.85
N ILE A 387 0.70 -20.13 16.81
CA ILE A 387 1.68 -21.19 16.58
C ILE A 387 1.68 -22.20 17.73
N ALA A 388 1.71 -21.72 18.98
CA ALA A 388 1.68 -22.58 20.15
C ALA A 388 0.38 -23.41 20.23
N GLU A 389 -0.77 -22.78 19.97
CA GLU A 389 -2.06 -23.46 19.87
C GLU A 389 -2.05 -24.52 18.77
N THR A 390 -1.55 -24.19 17.58
CA THR A 390 -1.47 -25.11 16.43
C THR A 390 -0.58 -26.33 16.74
N LYS A 391 0.60 -26.10 17.33
CA LYS A 391 1.51 -27.18 17.76
C LYS A 391 0.88 -28.04 18.87
N SER A 392 0.24 -27.42 19.87
CA SER A 392 -0.43 -28.13 20.96
C SER A 392 -1.61 -28.99 20.48
N ALA A 393 -2.27 -28.57 19.40
CA ALA A 393 -3.33 -29.31 18.74
C ALA A 393 -2.82 -30.39 17.77
N GLY A 394 -1.50 -30.58 17.65
CA GLY A 394 -0.89 -31.58 16.76
C GLY A 394 -1.07 -31.29 15.26
N LYS A 395 -1.36 -30.03 14.88
CA LYS A 395 -1.56 -29.64 13.48
C LYS A 395 -0.24 -29.19 12.85
N ALA A 396 -0.03 -29.56 11.60
CA ALA A 396 1.17 -29.19 10.83
C ALA A 396 1.04 -27.84 10.10
N ALA A 397 -0.15 -27.22 10.11
CA ALA A 397 -0.41 -25.98 9.41
C ALA A 397 -1.24 -24.99 10.24
N LEU A 398 -0.84 -23.72 10.21
CA LEU A 398 -1.63 -22.59 10.67
C LEU A 398 -2.82 -22.39 9.74
N SER A 399 -4.02 -22.24 10.29
CA SER A 399 -5.24 -22.15 9.50
C SER A 399 -5.37 -20.80 8.75
N GLY A 400 -6.00 -20.82 7.58
CA GLY A 400 -6.12 -19.66 6.71
C GLY A 400 -6.90 -18.50 7.35
N ASP A 401 -7.84 -18.79 8.26
CA ASP A 401 -8.59 -17.80 9.04
C ASP A 401 -7.71 -17.06 10.05
N LYS A 402 -6.78 -17.75 10.72
CA LYS A 402 -5.81 -17.14 11.64
C LYS A 402 -4.81 -16.28 10.89
N ALA A 403 -4.30 -16.78 9.77
CA ALA A 403 -3.44 -16.00 8.87
C ALA A 403 -4.17 -14.77 8.30
N PHE A 404 -5.45 -14.93 7.96
CA PHE A 404 -6.29 -13.83 7.49
C PHE A 404 -6.56 -12.81 8.60
N GLN A 405 -6.85 -13.25 9.82
CA GLN A 405 -7.05 -12.36 10.97
C GLN A 405 -5.78 -11.55 11.27
N LEU A 406 -4.61 -12.19 11.27
CA LEU A 406 -3.32 -11.53 11.43
C LEU A 406 -3.13 -10.42 10.38
N HIS A 407 -3.43 -10.72 9.12
CA HIS A 407 -3.32 -9.77 8.02
C HIS A 407 -4.36 -8.64 8.06
N ASP A 408 -5.63 -9.00 8.14
CA ASP A 408 -6.77 -8.09 7.97
C ASP A 408 -7.03 -7.25 9.22
N THR A 409 -7.02 -7.88 10.40
CA THR A 409 -7.34 -7.20 11.67
C THR A 409 -6.13 -6.48 12.25
N TYR A 410 -4.95 -7.09 12.18
CA TYR A 410 -3.75 -6.60 12.86
C TYR A 410 -2.68 -6.04 11.92
N GLY A 411 -2.93 -6.05 10.61
CA GLY A 411 -2.00 -5.53 9.60
C GLY A 411 -0.70 -6.34 9.47
N PHE A 412 -0.66 -7.55 10.03
CA PHE A 412 0.53 -8.39 10.06
C PHE A 412 0.71 -9.09 8.70
N PRO A 413 1.78 -8.78 7.96
CA PRO A 413 1.92 -9.20 6.57
C PRO A 413 1.97 -10.73 6.44
N ILE A 414 1.26 -11.27 5.44
CA ILE A 414 1.17 -12.72 5.20
C ILE A 414 2.54 -13.34 4.95
N ASP A 415 3.42 -12.66 4.21
CA ASP A 415 4.78 -13.14 3.95
C ASP A 415 5.55 -13.44 5.24
N LEU A 416 5.33 -12.62 6.27
CA LEU A 416 5.98 -12.78 7.56
C LEU A 416 5.37 -13.93 8.36
N THR A 417 4.05 -14.09 8.28
CA THR A 417 3.36 -15.26 8.84
C THR A 417 3.88 -16.55 8.21
N LEU A 418 4.04 -16.58 6.88
CA LEU A 418 4.61 -17.72 6.14
C LEU A 418 6.02 -18.04 6.61
N GLU A 419 6.88 -17.01 6.70
CA GLU A 419 8.29 -17.16 7.06
C GLU A 419 8.47 -17.64 8.51
N ILE A 420 7.77 -17.00 9.47
CA ILE A 420 7.82 -17.39 10.89
C ILE A 420 7.23 -18.79 11.10
N ALA A 421 6.13 -19.14 10.42
CA ALA A 421 5.56 -20.47 10.50
C ALA A 421 6.55 -21.53 9.99
N ALA A 422 7.19 -21.29 8.85
CA ALA A 422 8.15 -22.21 8.24
C ALA A 422 9.38 -22.44 9.15
N GLU A 423 9.93 -21.39 9.74
CA GLU A 423 11.03 -21.49 10.73
C GLU A 423 10.64 -22.32 11.96
N GLN A 424 9.35 -22.31 12.31
CA GLN A 424 8.79 -23.08 13.41
C GLN A 424 8.35 -24.50 13.00
N GLY A 425 8.62 -24.91 11.76
CA GLY A 425 8.25 -26.22 11.22
C GLY A 425 6.76 -26.36 10.90
N LEU A 426 6.04 -25.24 10.73
CA LEU A 426 4.62 -25.21 10.38
C LEU A 426 4.44 -24.68 8.95
N GLN A 427 3.44 -25.22 8.25
CA GLN A 427 2.93 -24.60 7.04
C GLN A 427 1.85 -23.57 7.38
N VAL A 428 1.41 -22.80 6.39
CA VAL A 428 0.23 -21.95 6.48
C VAL A 428 -0.71 -22.36 5.37
N ASP A 429 -2.00 -22.45 5.68
CA ASP A 429 -3.06 -22.66 4.70
C ASP A 429 -3.24 -21.40 3.82
N ALA A 430 -2.35 -21.27 2.84
CA ALA A 430 -2.29 -20.15 1.90
C ALA A 430 -3.49 -20.12 0.94
N GLU A 431 -4.13 -21.26 0.68
CA GLU A 431 -5.35 -21.33 -0.14
C GLU A 431 -6.55 -20.79 0.64
N GLY A 432 -6.71 -21.20 1.90
CA GLY A 432 -7.73 -20.66 2.79
C GLY A 432 -7.59 -19.15 2.99
N PHE A 433 -6.36 -18.67 3.19
CA PHE A 433 -6.06 -17.23 3.23
C PHE A 433 -6.46 -16.52 1.92
N ARG A 434 -6.04 -17.04 0.76
CA ARG A 434 -6.35 -16.45 -0.55
C ARG A 434 -7.85 -16.41 -0.82
N ARG A 435 -8.59 -17.45 -0.42
CA ARG A 435 -10.06 -17.47 -0.52
C ARG A 435 -10.70 -16.37 0.31
N LEU A 436 -10.28 -16.20 1.57
CA LEU A 436 -10.81 -15.14 2.45
C LEU A 436 -10.48 -13.74 1.93
N MET A 437 -9.27 -13.53 1.41
CA MET A 437 -8.88 -12.29 0.72
C MET A 437 -9.71 -12.03 -0.54
N ALA A 438 -10.01 -13.08 -1.33
CA ALA A 438 -10.85 -12.98 -2.52
C ALA A 438 -12.30 -12.65 -2.15
N ASP A 439 -12.84 -13.26 -1.10
CA ASP A 439 -14.18 -12.98 -0.58
C ASP A 439 -14.29 -11.52 -0.10
N GLN A 440 -13.29 -11.01 0.60
CA GLN A 440 -13.23 -9.61 1.03
C GLN A 440 -13.18 -8.65 -0.18
N ARG A 441 -12.31 -8.93 -1.15
CA ARG A 441 -12.20 -8.15 -2.41
C ARG A 441 -13.50 -8.19 -3.21
N SER A 442 -14.16 -9.34 -3.28
CA SER A 442 -15.43 -9.52 -3.97
C SER A 442 -16.53 -8.69 -3.32
N ARG A 443 -16.62 -8.68 -1.98
CA ARG A 443 -17.55 -7.81 -1.23
C ARG A 443 -17.28 -6.32 -1.49
N ALA A 444 -16.01 -5.90 -1.47
CA ALA A 444 -15.63 -4.52 -1.79
C ALA A 444 -15.91 -4.15 -3.25
N LYS A 445 -15.70 -5.08 -4.19
CA LYS A 445 -16.04 -4.91 -5.62
C LYS A 445 -17.55 -4.90 -5.86
N ALA A 446 -18.34 -5.71 -5.17
CA ALA A 446 -19.79 -5.72 -5.28
C ALA A 446 -20.38 -4.37 -4.81
N ASP A 447 -19.82 -3.80 -3.74
CA ASP A 447 -20.18 -2.47 -3.24
C ASP A 447 -19.77 -1.34 -4.21
N ALA A 448 -18.64 -1.51 -4.92
CA ALA A 448 -18.18 -0.59 -5.96
C ALA A 448 -18.91 -0.76 -7.31
N GLN A 449 -19.28 -1.98 -7.71
CA GLN A 449 -20.01 -2.30 -8.94
C GLN A 449 -21.48 -1.93 -8.84
N ALA A 450 -22.07 -1.91 -7.65
CA ALA A 450 -23.37 -1.30 -7.42
C ALA A 450 -23.40 0.21 -7.79
N ARG A 451 -22.23 0.85 -8.00
CA ARG A 451 -22.08 2.26 -8.41
C ARG A 451 -21.56 2.46 -9.84
N LYS A 452 -21.29 1.42 -10.64
CA LYS A 452 -20.85 1.54 -12.04
C LYS A 452 -21.64 0.62 -12.96
N THR A 453 -22.38 1.22 -13.89
CA THR A 453 -23.10 0.53 -14.96
C THR A 453 -22.13 -0.18 -15.92
N GLY A 454 -22.31 -1.50 -16.01
CA GLY A 454 -22.10 -2.43 -17.14
C GLY A 454 -20.93 -2.25 -18.12
N HIS A 455 -20.16 -3.33 -18.31
CA HIS A 455 -19.34 -3.54 -19.51
C HIS A 455 -20.21 -3.52 -20.77
N THR A 456 -20.22 -2.40 -21.49
CA THR A 456 -20.88 -2.26 -22.79
C THR A 456 -20.00 -2.82 -23.92
N ASP A 457 -20.62 -3.47 -24.91
CA ASP A 457 -19.97 -3.85 -26.16
C ASP A 457 -19.45 -2.59 -26.89
N VAL A 458 -18.13 -2.49 -27.05
CA VAL A 458 -17.45 -1.29 -27.58
C VAL A 458 -17.50 -1.22 -29.12
N SER A 459 -17.96 -2.30 -29.78
CA SER A 459 -18.00 -2.39 -31.24
C SER A 459 -18.87 -1.29 -31.88
N ALA A 460 -20.01 -0.96 -31.27
CA ALA A 460 -20.90 0.11 -31.73
C ALA A 460 -20.24 1.50 -31.68
N TYR A 461 -19.52 1.81 -30.60
CA TYR A 461 -18.79 3.08 -30.48
C TYR A 461 -17.67 3.20 -31.53
N ARG A 462 -16.93 2.11 -31.78
CA ARG A 462 -15.90 2.09 -32.84
C ARG A 462 -16.50 2.33 -34.22
N SER A 463 -17.64 1.71 -34.54
CA SER A 463 -18.31 1.94 -35.82
C SER A 463 -18.74 3.40 -36.02
N VAL A 464 -19.21 4.08 -34.97
CA VAL A 464 -19.55 5.50 -35.03
C VAL A 464 -18.30 6.37 -35.20
N LEU A 465 -17.20 6.03 -34.53
CA LEU A 465 -15.92 6.72 -34.67
C LEU A 465 -15.33 6.54 -36.07
N ASP A 466 -15.29 5.32 -36.60
CA ASP A 466 -14.74 5.02 -37.93
C ASP A 466 -15.57 5.70 -39.04
N GLY A 467 -16.88 5.83 -38.85
CA GLY A 467 -17.78 6.48 -39.81
C GLY A 467 -17.69 8.01 -39.85
N GLY A 468 -17.14 8.67 -38.81
CA GLY A 468 -17.16 10.13 -38.71
C GLY A 468 -15.88 10.81 -38.19
N GLY A 469 -14.85 10.04 -37.83
CA GLY A 469 -13.63 10.54 -37.20
C GLY A 469 -13.81 11.01 -35.75
N PRO A 470 -12.76 11.53 -35.10
CA PRO A 470 -12.85 12.07 -33.74
C PRO A 470 -13.88 13.21 -33.61
N VAL A 471 -14.52 13.31 -32.44
CA VAL A 471 -15.38 14.43 -32.07
C VAL A 471 -14.51 15.59 -31.61
N GLU A 472 -14.70 16.77 -32.22
CA GLU A 472 -14.00 17.97 -31.80
C GLU A 472 -14.63 18.52 -30.50
N PHE A 473 -13.80 18.83 -29.51
CA PHE A 473 -14.23 19.46 -28.26
C PHE A 473 -13.92 20.96 -28.30
N THR A 474 -14.96 21.80 -28.26
CA THR A 474 -14.80 23.27 -28.27
C THR A 474 -15.04 23.94 -26.93
N GLY A 475 -15.38 23.15 -25.90
CA GLY A 475 -15.80 23.63 -24.59
C GLY A 475 -14.75 24.39 -23.78
N TYR A 476 -13.51 24.51 -24.27
CA TYR A 476 -12.52 25.43 -23.71
C TYR A 476 -12.85 26.91 -23.97
N THR A 477 -13.55 27.20 -25.07
CA THR A 477 -13.86 28.57 -25.51
C THR A 477 -15.35 28.81 -25.71
N GLU A 478 -16.10 27.77 -26.06
CA GLU A 478 -17.54 27.84 -26.32
C GLU A 478 -18.33 27.24 -25.16
N LEU A 479 -19.44 27.90 -24.78
CA LEU A 479 -20.41 27.37 -23.81
C LEU A 479 -21.64 26.75 -24.50
N SER A 480 -21.87 27.15 -25.75
CA SER A 480 -22.94 26.66 -26.59
C SER A 480 -22.52 26.74 -28.06
N ARG A 481 -23.13 25.91 -28.91
CA ARG A 481 -22.93 25.94 -30.36
C ARG A 481 -24.00 25.15 -31.12
N GLU A 482 -24.09 25.39 -32.42
CA GLU A 482 -24.76 24.48 -33.34
C GLU A 482 -23.84 23.28 -33.64
N SER A 483 -24.44 22.08 -33.62
CA SER A 483 -23.77 20.81 -33.84
C SER A 483 -24.69 19.83 -34.53
N ARG A 484 -24.15 18.94 -35.35
CA ARG A 484 -24.92 17.89 -36.01
C ARG A 484 -24.98 16.64 -35.15
N VAL A 485 -26.16 16.07 -34.98
CA VAL A 485 -26.36 14.75 -34.38
C VAL A 485 -25.79 13.71 -35.34
N ARG A 486 -24.61 13.19 -35.04
CA ARG A 486 -23.93 12.19 -35.88
C ARG A 486 -24.55 10.81 -35.69
N ALA A 487 -24.86 10.44 -34.46
CA ALA A 487 -25.46 9.16 -34.14
C ALA A 487 -26.31 9.24 -32.86
N LEU A 488 -27.33 8.38 -32.83
CA LEU A 488 -28.11 8.05 -31.65
C LEU A 488 -27.95 6.56 -31.38
N LEU A 489 -27.73 6.19 -30.13
CA LEU A 489 -27.63 4.80 -29.68
C LEU A 489 -28.62 4.56 -28.53
N SER A 490 -29.20 3.37 -28.48
CA SER A 490 -29.97 2.89 -27.32
C SER A 490 -29.59 1.44 -27.05
N GLY A 491 -29.23 1.13 -25.80
CA GLY A 491 -28.76 -0.20 -25.41
C GLY A 491 -27.53 -0.70 -26.18
N GLY A 492 -26.68 0.22 -26.69
CA GLY A 492 -25.51 -0.12 -27.51
C GLY A 492 -25.80 -0.35 -29.00
N ALA A 493 -27.04 -0.16 -29.46
CA ALA A 493 -27.39 -0.28 -30.88
C ALA A 493 -27.75 1.08 -31.50
N ALA A 494 -27.36 1.32 -32.75
CA ALA A 494 -27.68 2.55 -33.46
C ALA A 494 -29.18 2.64 -33.81
N ILE A 495 -29.77 3.80 -33.54
CA ILE A 495 -31.18 4.11 -33.83
C ILE A 495 -31.27 5.36 -34.70
N SER A 496 -32.35 5.48 -35.49
CA SER A 496 -32.57 6.61 -36.39
C SER A 496 -33.29 7.79 -35.72
N ALA A 497 -34.10 7.51 -34.68
CA ALA A 497 -34.86 8.50 -33.94
C ALA A 497 -35.08 8.04 -32.49
N ALA A 498 -35.29 8.99 -31.59
CA ALA A 498 -35.70 8.77 -30.20
C ALA A 498 -36.80 9.77 -29.82
N VAL A 499 -37.76 9.34 -28.99
CA VAL A 499 -38.94 10.13 -28.61
C VAL A 499 -38.95 10.47 -27.12
N GLU A 500 -39.84 11.38 -26.73
CA GLU A 500 -40.04 11.79 -25.35
C GLU A 500 -40.16 10.60 -24.38
N GLY A 501 -39.33 10.62 -23.34
CA GLY A 501 -39.22 9.56 -22.34
C GLY A 501 -38.01 8.64 -22.55
N ASP A 502 -37.47 8.56 -23.77
CA ASP A 502 -36.34 7.68 -24.07
C ASP A 502 -35.04 8.16 -23.41
N THR A 503 -34.26 7.21 -22.92
CA THR A 503 -32.86 7.43 -22.51
C THR A 503 -31.95 6.93 -23.62
N ILE A 504 -31.06 7.79 -24.08
CA ILE A 504 -30.24 7.58 -25.27
C ILE A 504 -28.78 7.95 -25.01
N GLU A 505 -27.90 7.44 -25.86
CA GLU A 505 -26.56 7.97 -26.03
C GLU A 505 -26.49 8.72 -27.36
N LEU A 506 -26.07 9.98 -27.32
CA LEU A 506 -26.07 10.90 -28.44
C LEU A 506 -24.64 11.33 -28.74
N VAL A 507 -24.22 11.20 -30.00
CA VAL A 507 -22.91 11.64 -30.48
C VAL A 507 -23.11 12.85 -31.39
N LEU A 508 -22.45 13.95 -31.06
CA LEU A 508 -22.36 15.13 -31.90
C LEU A 508 -21.08 15.06 -32.75
N ASP A 509 -21.04 15.77 -33.87
CA ASP A 509 -19.80 15.96 -34.64
C ASP A 509 -18.79 16.87 -33.93
N THR A 510 -19.27 17.89 -33.23
CA THR A 510 -18.50 18.80 -32.39
C THR A 510 -19.31 19.13 -31.13
N THR A 511 -18.68 19.31 -29.97
CA THR A 511 -19.43 19.56 -28.73
C THR A 511 -18.74 20.53 -27.76
N PRO A 512 -19.50 21.41 -27.07
CA PRO A 512 -18.99 22.20 -25.96
C PRO A 512 -18.96 21.43 -24.63
N PHE A 513 -19.54 20.22 -24.57
CA PHE A 513 -19.63 19.40 -23.36
C PHE A 513 -18.31 18.66 -23.08
N TYR A 514 -17.77 18.84 -21.89
CA TYR A 514 -16.58 18.15 -21.41
C TYR A 514 -16.95 16.74 -20.94
N ALA A 515 -16.29 15.74 -21.50
CA ALA A 515 -16.40 14.35 -21.06
C ALA A 515 -15.62 14.13 -19.76
N GLU A 516 -16.13 13.29 -18.86
CA GLU A 516 -15.44 12.97 -17.60
C GLU A 516 -13.98 12.54 -17.84
N GLY A 517 -13.04 13.18 -17.15
CA GLY A 517 -11.62 12.93 -17.35
C GLY A 517 -10.71 13.83 -16.51
N GLY A 518 -9.51 13.35 -16.18
CA GLY A 518 -8.55 14.10 -15.35
C GLY A 518 -9.07 14.42 -13.94
N GLY A 519 -9.95 13.58 -13.39
CA GLY A 519 -10.66 13.81 -12.12
C GLY A 519 -11.84 14.79 -12.23
N GLN A 520 -12.01 15.50 -13.35
CA GLN A 520 -13.13 16.41 -13.55
C GLN A 520 -14.42 15.66 -13.90
N GLN A 521 -15.50 15.96 -13.17
CA GLN A 521 -16.85 15.47 -13.52
C GLN A 521 -17.33 16.01 -14.88
N PRO A 522 -18.22 15.26 -15.56
CA PRO A 522 -18.73 15.67 -16.86
C PRO A 522 -19.67 16.87 -16.76
N ASP A 523 -19.80 17.57 -17.88
CA ASP A 523 -20.84 18.58 -18.02
C ASP A 523 -22.23 17.97 -18.12
N GLN A 524 -23.19 18.83 -17.82
CA GLN A 524 -24.61 18.60 -18.01
C GLN A 524 -25.16 19.76 -18.80
N GLY A 525 -26.38 19.65 -19.30
CA GLY A 525 -26.99 20.72 -20.09
C GLY A 525 -28.08 20.22 -21.00
N LEU A 526 -28.31 20.97 -22.07
CA LEU A 526 -29.43 20.77 -22.97
C LEU A 526 -28.95 20.73 -24.43
N ILE A 527 -29.51 19.81 -25.21
CA ILE A 527 -29.39 19.81 -26.67
C ILE A 527 -30.79 19.92 -27.25
N THR A 528 -31.01 20.92 -28.10
CA THR A 528 -32.28 21.12 -28.81
C THR A 528 -32.09 20.76 -30.28
N VAL A 529 -32.83 19.79 -30.79
CA VAL A 529 -32.71 19.30 -32.19
C VAL A 529 -34.08 19.40 -32.85
N GLY A 530 -34.22 20.27 -33.84
CA GLY A 530 -35.52 20.57 -34.44
C GLY A 530 -36.54 21.06 -33.40
N GLY A 531 -37.60 20.27 -33.16
CA GLY A 531 -38.59 20.51 -32.10
C GLY A 531 -38.39 19.67 -30.83
N GLY A 532 -37.37 18.81 -30.81
CA GLY A 532 -37.02 17.93 -29.70
C GLY A 532 -36.04 18.58 -28.73
N GLN A 533 -36.14 18.20 -27.46
CA GLN A 533 -35.29 18.69 -26.36
C GLN A 533 -34.71 17.49 -25.60
N VAL A 534 -33.39 17.48 -25.44
CA VAL A 534 -32.64 16.40 -24.80
C VAL A 534 -31.86 16.96 -23.61
N GLU A 535 -32.11 16.42 -22.43
CA GLU A 535 -31.39 16.74 -21.21
C GLU A 535 -30.19 15.81 -21.07
N VAL A 536 -28.97 16.37 -21.11
CA VAL A 536 -27.72 15.64 -20.94
C VAL A 536 -27.37 15.58 -19.45
N PHE A 537 -27.28 14.37 -18.91
CA PHE A 537 -26.96 14.16 -17.49
C PHE A 537 -25.57 13.56 -17.24
N ASP A 538 -24.93 13.00 -18.28
CA ASP A 538 -23.59 12.42 -18.22
C ASP A 538 -22.90 12.50 -19.61
N VAL A 539 -21.57 12.65 -19.64
CA VAL A 539 -20.78 12.77 -20.87
C VAL A 539 -19.49 11.96 -20.71
N GLN A 540 -19.27 11.01 -21.60
CA GLN A 540 -18.22 10.01 -21.46
C GLN A 540 -17.40 9.88 -22.75
N GLN A 541 -16.18 9.37 -22.63
CA GLN A 541 -15.31 9.06 -23.78
C GLN A 541 -14.98 7.56 -23.77
N PRO A 542 -15.91 6.67 -24.19
CA PRO A 542 -15.73 5.22 -24.09
C PRO A 542 -14.61 4.67 -24.98
N VAL A 543 -14.27 5.38 -26.07
CA VAL A 543 -13.09 5.13 -26.90
C VAL A 543 -12.36 6.45 -27.16
N PRO A 544 -11.02 6.45 -27.28
CA PRO A 544 -10.25 7.65 -27.58
C PRO A 544 -10.81 8.42 -28.79
N GLY A 545 -11.11 9.70 -28.61
CA GLY A 545 -11.64 10.57 -29.66
C GLY A 545 -13.16 10.56 -29.86
N LEU A 546 -13.93 9.71 -29.17
CA LEU A 546 -15.40 9.72 -29.29
C LEU A 546 -16.07 10.25 -28.01
N ILE A 547 -16.67 11.43 -28.08
CA ILE A 547 -17.45 12.00 -26.96
C ILE A 547 -18.92 11.59 -27.11
N VAL A 548 -19.46 10.99 -26.06
CA VAL A 548 -20.82 10.43 -26.00
C VAL A 548 -21.61 11.13 -24.89
N HIS A 549 -22.76 11.68 -25.25
CA HIS A 549 -23.68 12.34 -24.33
C HIS A 549 -24.76 11.36 -23.92
N ARG A 550 -24.82 10.98 -22.65
CA ARG A 550 -25.93 10.20 -22.11
C ARG A 550 -27.02 11.16 -21.67
N ALA A 551 -28.20 10.96 -22.25
CA ALA A 551 -29.21 11.99 -22.24
C ALA A 551 -30.62 11.40 -22.25
N LYS A 552 -31.58 12.17 -21.78
CA LYS A 552 -33.00 11.82 -21.81
C LYS A 552 -33.73 12.78 -22.74
N VAL A 553 -34.55 12.25 -23.65
CA VAL A 553 -35.44 13.08 -24.46
C VAL A 553 -36.59 13.54 -23.56
N VAL A 554 -36.60 14.83 -23.21
CA VAL A 554 -37.60 15.41 -22.30
C VAL A 554 -38.80 15.99 -23.04
N ARG A 555 -38.67 16.21 -24.35
CA ARG A 555 -39.75 16.70 -25.20
C ARG A 555 -39.52 16.34 -26.66
N GLY A 556 -40.56 15.96 -27.39
CA GLY A 556 -40.53 15.81 -28.85
C GLY A 556 -39.76 14.59 -29.35
N GLU A 557 -39.21 14.68 -30.56
CA GLU A 557 -38.44 13.62 -31.23
C GLU A 557 -37.09 14.19 -31.71
N VAL A 558 -36.03 13.38 -31.61
CA VAL A 558 -34.68 13.72 -32.09
C VAL A 558 -34.22 12.66 -33.07
N ARG A 559 -33.66 13.09 -34.21
CA ARG A 559 -33.22 12.19 -35.28
C ARG A 559 -31.72 12.30 -35.55
N SER A 560 -31.12 11.17 -35.94
CA SER A 560 -29.74 11.15 -36.42
C SER A 560 -29.64 11.93 -37.74
N GLY A 561 -28.57 12.71 -37.88
CA GLY A 561 -28.26 13.55 -39.04
C GLY A 561 -28.76 14.98 -38.96
N GLU A 562 -29.65 15.31 -38.02
CA GLU A 562 -30.20 16.66 -37.84
C GLU A 562 -29.21 17.61 -37.13
N THR A 563 -29.38 18.91 -37.34
CA THR A 563 -28.62 19.94 -36.63
C THR A 563 -29.37 20.37 -35.37
N GLY A 564 -28.65 20.50 -34.27
CA GLY A 564 -29.17 20.96 -33.00
C GLY A 564 -28.29 22.02 -32.36
N TYR A 565 -28.87 22.73 -31.39
CA TYR A 565 -28.19 23.69 -30.55
C TYR A 565 -27.84 23.04 -29.21
N ALA A 566 -26.55 22.88 -28.94
CA ALA A 566 -26.00 22.25 -27.75
C ALA A 566 -25.53 23.33 -26.77
N GLU A 567 -26.05 23.33 -25.54
CA GLU A 567 -25.75 24.33 -24.50
C GLU A 567 -25.48 23.65 -23.16
N ILE A 568 -24.34 23.95 -22.54
CA ILE A 568 -23.98 23.38 -21.24
C ILE A 568 -24.64 24.15 -20.08
N ASP A 569 -24.79 23.50 -18.93
CA ASP A 569 -25.04 24.17 -17.66
C ASP A 569 -23.81 24.96 -17.23
N VAL A 570 -23.84 26.26 -17.54
CA VAL A 570 -22.75 27.21 -17.24
C VAL A 570 -22.49 27.33 -15.74
N SER A 571 -23.51 27.21 -14.90
CA SER A 571 -23.36 27.32 -13.44
C SER A 571 -22.59 26.12 -12.90
N ARG A 572 -22.97 24.92 -13.34
CA ARG A 572 -22.25 23.67 -13.05
C ARG A 572 -20.82 23.73 -13.56
N ARG A 573 -20.61 24.07 -14.84
CA ARG A 573 -19.27 24.18 -15.45
C ARG A 573 -18.36 25.08 -14.63
N ARG A 574 -18.81 26.31 -14.32
CA ARG A 574 -18.02 27.26 -13.54
C ARG A 574 -17.68 26.73 -12.14
N ALA A 575 -18.61 26.03 -11.49
CA ALA A 575 -18.36 25.42 -10.19
C ALA A 575 -17.30 24.31 -10.26
N ILE A 576 -17.34 23.49 -11.31
CA ILE A 576 -16.34 22.45 -11.56
C ILE A 576 -14.97 23.07 -11.88
N SER A 577 -14.91 24.08 -12.75
CA SER A 577 -13.66 24.76 -13.10
C SER A 577 -13.00 25.44 -11.90
N ARG A 578 -13.80 25.98 -10.96
CA ARG A 578 -13.31 26.47 -9.65
C ARG A 578 -12.66 25.34 -8.85
N SER A 579 -13.37 24.23 -8.65
CA SER A 579 -12.84 23.07 -7.92
C SER A 579 -11.58 22.51 -8.58
N HIS A 580 -11.53 22.45 -9.91
CA HIS A 580 -10.36 21.94 -10.64
C HIS A 580 -9.14 22.83 -10.44
N THR A 581 -9.32 24.15 -10.57
CA THR A 581 -8.21 25.10 -10.33
C THR A 581 -7.78 25.08 -8.86
N ALA A 582 -8.71 24.94 -7.92
CA ALA A 582 -8.40 24.78 -6.51
C ALA A 582 -7.59 23.51 -6.24
N THR A 583 -7.83 22.41 -6.96
CA THR A 583 -7.03 21.19 -6.87
C THR A 583 -5.57 21.44 -7.23
N HIS A 584 -5.29 22.20 -8.29
CA HIS A 584 -3.91 22.58 -8.65
C HIS A 584 -3.24 23.42 -7.55
N LEU A 585 -3.97 24.40 -6.99
CA LEU A 585 -3.43 25.22 -5.90
C LEU A 585 -3.16 24.37 -4.65
N VAL A 586 -4.08 23.49 -4.28
CA VAL A 586 -3.89 22.57 -3.13
C VAL A 586 -2.69 21.66 -3.40
N HIS A 587 -2.59 21.06 -4.59
CA HIS A 587 -1.47 20.17 -4.93
C HIS A 587 -0.11 20.87 -4.82
N GLN A 588 0.04 22.03 -5.46
CA GLN A 588 1.27 22.80 -5.40
C GLN A 588 1.61 23.21 -3.96
N THR A 589 0.62 23.69 -3.20
CA THR A 589 0.81 24.11 -1.81
C THR A 589 1.22 22.94 -0.92
N MET A 590 0.60 21.78 -1.10
CA MET A 590 0.98 20.56 -0.40
C MET A 590 2.43 20.15 -0.70
N ARG A 591 2.89 20.29 -1.95
CA ARG A 591 4.30 20.06 -2.31
C ARG A 591 5.25 21.06 -1.67
N ASN A 592 4.85 22.33 -1.53
CA ASN A 592 5.66 23.34 -0.84
C ASN A 592 5.92 22.96 0.63
N PHE A 593 4.93 22.39 1.32
CA PHE A 593 5.05 22.01 2.74
C PHE A 593 5.60 20.59 2.96
N LEU A 594 5.24 19.63 2.11
CA LEU A 594 5.59 18.22 2.29
C LEU A 594 6.75 17.74 1.40
N GLY A 595 7.22 18.61 0.50
CA GLY A 595 8.24 18.29 -0.49
C GLY A 595 7.67 17.76 -1.80
N GLU A 596 8.54 17.67 -2.81
CA GLU A 596 8.15 17.35 -4.19
C GLU A 596 7.52 15.96 -4.37
N SER A 597 7.75 15.05 -3.42
CA SER A 597 7.22 13.68 -3.42
C SER A 597 5.73 13.58 -3.09
N ALA A 598 5.09 14.68 -2.65
CA ALA A 598 3.64 14.76 -2.43
C ALA A 598 2.84 14.80 -3.75
N THR A 599 3.14 13.87 -4.65
CA THR A 599 2.54 13.78 -5.98
C THR A 599 1.11 13.26 -5.89
N GLN A 600 0.24 13.72 -6.80
CA GLN A 600 -1.12 13.21 -6.96
C GLN A 600 -1.17 11.68 -7.16
N ALA A 601 -2.03 11.02 -6.38
CA ALA A 601 -2.41 9.61 -6.50
C ALA A 601 -3.86 9.43 -6.99
N GLY A 602 -4.68 10.49 -6.96
CA GLY A 602 -6.07 10.48 -7.39
C GLY A 602 -6.74 11.83 -7.21
N SER A 603 -7.78 12.11 -8.00
CA SER A 603 -8.50 13.40 -7.95
C SER A 603 -9.98 13.24 -8.27
N LEU A 604 -10.81 14.11 -7.71
CA LEU A 604 -12.20 14.34 -8.09
C LEU A 604 -12.49 15.85 -7.97
N ASN A 605 -12.94 16.45 -9.07
CA ASN A 605 -13.38 17.85 -9.15
C ASN A 605 -14.87 17.86 -9.48
N ALA A 606 -15.69 18.13 -8.47
CA ALA A 606 -17.14 18.23 -8.57
C ALA A 606 -17.60 19.68 -8.33
N PRO A 607 -18.86 20.06 -8.65
CA PRO A 607 -19.36 21.39 -8.33
C PRO A 607 -19.18 21.70 -6.83
N GLY A 608 -18.39 22.73 -6.52
CA GLY A 608 -18.20 23.23 -5.14
C GLY A 608 -17.37 22.34 -4.20
N ARG A 609 -16.88 21.18 -4.65
CA ARG A 609 -16.10 20.24 -3.84
C ARG A 609 -14.97 19.61 -4.64
N LEU A 610 -13.84 19.41 -3.98
CA LEU A 610 -12.75 18.60 -4.49
C LEU A 610 -12.34 17.52 -3.49
N ARG A 611 -11.73 16.47 -4.03
CA ARG A 611 -11.05 15.41 -3.29
C ARG A 611 -9.71 15.15 -3.97
N PHE A 612 -8.64 15.24 -3.22
CA PHE A 612 -7.28 15.15 -3.73
C PHE A 612 -6.50 14.11 -2.93
N ASP A 613 -6.05 13.06 -3.60
CA ASP A 613 -5.24 12.00 -3.02
C ASP A 613 -3.78 12.23 -3.39
N PHE A 614 -2.86 12.12 -2.43
CA PHE A 614 -1.44 12.39 -2.62
C PHE A 614 -0.56 11.41 -1.84
N ASN A 615 0.65 11.20 -2.35
CA ASN A 615 1.62 10.29 -1.76
C ASN A 615 2.35 10.95 -0.59
N THR A 616 2.18 10.45 0.62
CA THR A 616 2.97 10.90 1.78
C THR A 616 3.07 9.77 2.81
N PRO A 617 4.23 9.55 3.45
CA PRO A 617 4.42 8.43 4.37
C PRO A 617 3.64 8.61 5.67
N THR A 618 3.40 9.85 6.12
CA THR A 618 2.84 10.16 7.44
C THR A 618 1.63 11.08 7.35
N GLY A 619 0.84 11.12 8.42
CA GLY A 619 -0.27 12.06 8.55
C GLY A 619 0.21 13.50 8.49
N VAL A 620 -0.63 14.38 7.95
CA VAL A 620 -0.30 15.80 7.87
C VAL A 620 -0.71 16.44 9.19
N ALA A 621 0.23 17.15 9.81
CA ALA A 621 -0.06 17.82 11.07
C ALA A 621 -1.19 18.85 10.88
N PRO A 622 -2.12 19.01 11.84
CA PRO A 622 -3.21 19.98 11.72
C PRO A 622 -2.72 21.42 11.48
N SER A 623 -1.57 21.80 12.03
CA SER A 623 -0.94 23.10 11.76
C SER A 623 -0.53 23.25 10.30
N VAL A 624 0.05 22.22 9.68
CA VAL A 624 0.42 22.24 8.26
C VAL A 624 -0.82 22.32 7.37
N LEU A 625 -1.91 21.62 7.72
CA LEU A 625 -3.18 21.74 6.98
C LEU A 625 -3.76 23.14 7.06
N HIS A 626 -3.64 23.80 8.22
CA HIS A 626 -4.03 25.19 8.38
C HIS A 626 -3.17 26.11 7.51
N ASP A 627 -1.86 25.92 7.51
CA ASP A 627 -0.94 26.72 6.70
C ASP A 627 -1.17 26.53 5.19
N VAL A 628 -1.50 25.30 4.76
CA VAL A 628 -1.90 24.99 3.38
C VAL A 628 -3.19 25.72 3.01
N GLU A 629 -4.23 25.65 3.86
CA GLU A 629 -5.48 26.37 3.64
C GLU A 629 -5.24 27.88 3.55
N GLN A 630 -4.43 28.43 4.44
CA GLN A 630 -4.08 29.84 4.45
C GLN A 630 -3.35 30.24 3.16
N GLN A 631 -2.29 29.53 2.78
CA GLN A 631 -1.50 29.85 1.59
C GLN A 631 -2.34 29.76 0.31
N VAL A 632 -3.22 28.74 0.19
CA VAL A 632 -4.15 28.65 -0.95
C VAL A 632 -5.02 29.91 -1.02
N ASN A 633 -5.61 30.35 0.10
CA ASN A 633 -6.47 31.53 0.13
C ASN A 633 -5.70 32.84 -0.09
N GLU A 634 -4.44 32.93 0.31
CA GLU A 634 -3.55 34.07 -0.03
C GLU A 634 -3.29 34.17 -1.54
N VAL A 635 -3.11 33.03 -2.23
CA VAL A 635 -2.98 33.00 -3.71
C VAL A 635 -4.27 33.45 -4.41
N LEU A 636 -5.44 33.25 -3.79
CA LEU A 636 -6.70 33.76 -4.35
C LEU A 636 -6.73 35.30 -4.33
N LEU A 637 -6.19 35.92 -3.27
CA LEU A 637 -6.10 37.37 -3.13
C LEU A 637 -5.11 38.00 -4.11
N ALA A 638 -4.10 37.24 -4.55
CA ALA A 638 -3.15 37.69 -5.57
C ALA A 638 -3.76 37.78 -6.99
N ASP A 639 -4.96 37.21 -7.21
CA ASP A 639 -5.71 37.25 -8.47
C ASP A 639 -4.85 36.87 -9.70
N LEU A 640 -4.08 35.78 -9.56
CA LEU A 640 -3.17 35.28 -10.59
C LEU A 640 -3.95 34.88 -11.85
N GLU A 641 -3.40 35.20 -13.02
CA GLU A 641 -3.95 34.77 -14.30
C GLU A 641 -3.81 33.26 -14.47
N VAL A 642 -4.85 32.61 -15.00
CA VAL A 642 -4.82 31.20 -15.36
C VAL A 642 -4.75 31.08 -16.87
N HIS A 643 -3.61 30.60 -17.36
CA HIS A 643 -3.32 30.52 -18.78
C HIS A 643 -3.15 29.06 -19.21
N ALA A 644 -3.67 28.70 -20.38
CA ALA A 644 -3.55 27.35 -20.90
C ALA A 644 -3.12 27.37 -22.37
N PHE A 645 -2.13 26.54 -22.72
CA PHE A 645 -1.56 26.46 -24.06
C PHE A 645 -1.09 25.04 -24.38
N VAL A 646 -0.83 24.79 -25.67
CA VAL A 646 -0.37 23.47 -26.16
C VAL A 646 1.08 23.57 -26.60
N THR A 647 1.93 22.69 -26.09
CA THR A 647 3.37 22.63 -26.42
C THR A 647 3.88 21.18 -26.50
N SER A 648 5.17 20.97 -26.76
CA SER A 648 5.79 19.63 -26.75
C SER A 648 6.04 19.14 -25.31
N GLN A 649 6.11 17.82 -25.10
CA GLN A 649 6.46 17.28 -23.78
C GLN A 649 7.83 17.76 -23.27
N GLU A 650 8.81 17.88 -24.16
CA GLU A 650 10.15 18.37 -23.82
C GLU A 650 10.09 19.82 -23.32
N GLU A 651 9.36 20.68 -24.04
CA GLU A 651 9.20 22.08 -23.65
C GLU A 651 8.45 22.22 -22.33
N ALA A 652 7.37 21.45 -22.15
CA ALA A 652 6.60 21.43 -20.92
C ALA A 652 7.48 21.07 -19.71
N ARG A 653 8.33 20.04 -19.83
CA ARG A 653 9.29 19.68 -18.77
C ARG A 653 10.31 20.81 -18.53
N ARG A 654 10.80 21.44 -19.59
CA ARG A 654 11.78 22.54 -19.49
C ARG A 654 11.26 23.74 -18.70
N ILE A 655 9.98 24.08 -18.84
CA ILE A 655 9.34 25.20 -18.11
C ILE A 655 8.85 24.81 -16.71
N GLY A 656 9.14 23.58 -16.26
CA GLY A 656 8.76 23.07 -14.95
C GLY A 656 7.31 22.59 -14.86
N ALA A 657 6.64 22.35 -15.99
CA ALA A 657 5.29 21.79 -15.97
C ALA A 657 5.33 20.33 -15.50
N MET A 658 4.53 20.03 -14.48
CA MET A 658 4.45 18.68 -13.94
C MET A 658 3.60 17.79 -14.81
N ALA A 659 4.09 16.58 -15.08
CA ALA A 659 3.28 15.49 -15.63
C ALA A 659 2.66 14.69 -14.47
N LEU A 660 1.37 14.38 -14.57
CA LEU A 660 0.70 13.53 -13.58
C LEU A 660 1.06 12.06 -13.82
N PHE A 661 1.28 11.32 -12.73
CA PHE A 661 1.74 9.92 -12.80
C PHE A 661 0.62 9.01 -13.32
N GLY A 662 0.90 8.22 -14.36
CA GLY A 662 -0.01 7.20 -14.91
C GLY A 662 -0.80 7.58 -16.16
N GLU A 663 -0.74 8.83 -16.64
CA GLU A 663 -1.36 9.23 -17.90
C GLU A 663 -0.43 9.07 -19.10
N LYS A 664 -0.97 8.58 -20.23
CA LYS A 664 -0.25 8.52 -21.50
C LYS A 664 -0.42 9.84 -22.23
N TYR A 665 0.66 10.63 -22.27
CA TYR A 665 0.70 11.88 -23.01
C TYR A 665 1.14 11.65 -24.47
N GLY A 666 0.47 12.30 -25.42
CA GLY A 666 0.93 12.37 -26.81
C GLY A 666 2.10 13.34 -26.96
N GLU A 667 2.69 13.45 -28.16
CA GLU A 667 3.83 14.35 -28.43
C GLU A 667 3.54 15.81 -28.08
N ARG A 668 2.28 16.22 -28.27
CA ARG A 668 1.76 17.53 -27.88
C ARG A 668 0.90 17.41 -26.62
N VAL A 669 1.15 18.29 -25.66
CA VAL A 669 0.47 18.32 -24.37
C VAL A 669 -0.10 19.69 -24.07
N ARG A 670 -1.24 19.72 -23.38
CA ARG A 670 -1.85 20.95 -22.88
C ARG A 670 -1.31 21.25 -21.47
N VAL A 671 -0.71 22.42 -21.31
CA VAL A 671 -0.20 22.94 -20.03
C VAL A 671 -1.21 23.96 -19.51
N VAL A 672 -1.51 23.90 -18.22
CA VAL A 672 -2.25 24.93 -17.49
C VAL A 672 -1.32 25.53 -16.44
N GLU A 673 -1.26 26.85 -16.42
CA GLU A 673 -0.46 27.64 -15.49
C GLU A 673 -1.39 28.54 -14.66
N VAL A 674 -1.10 28.65 -13.36
CA VAL A 674 -1.74 29.61 -12.46
C VAL A 674 -0.66 30.59 -12.00
N GLY A 675 -0.51 31.69 -12.74
CA GLY A 675 0.63 32.59 -12.63
C GLY A 675 1.96 31.86 -12.70
N ASP A 676 2.89 32.23 -11.84
CA ASP A 676 4.16 31.53 -11.59
C ASP A 676 4.05 30.50 -10.45
N TYR A 677 2.86 30.35 -9.85
CA TYR A 677 2.66 29.52 -8.66
C TYR A 677 2.60 28.03 -9.01
N ALA A 678 1.78 27.64 -9.98
CA ALA A 678 1.57 26.23 -10.35
C ALA A 678 1.56 26.04 -11.88
N ARG A 679 2.17 24.95 -12.35
CA ARG A 679 2.19 24.55 -13.78
C ARG A 679 2.03 23.04 -13.92
N GLU A 680 0.99 22.61 -14.61
CA GLU A 680 0.69 21.17 -14.76
C GLU A 680 0.17 20.82 -16.15
N LEU A 681 0.44 19.58 -16.59
CA LEU A 681 -0.22 19.01 -17.76
C LEU A 681 -1.67 18.67 -17.41
N CYS A 682 -2.63 19.39 -17.98
CA CYS A 682 -4.03 19.22 -17.65
C CYS A 682 -4.96 19.46 -18.85
N GLY A 683 -5.84 18.49 -19.10
CA GLY A 683 -6.89 18.55 -20.11
C GLY A 683 -8.18 19.24 -19.63
N GLY A 684 -8.28 19.60 -18.35
CA GLY A 684 -9.52 20.10 -17.75
C GLY A 684 -9.90 21.54 -18.10
N THR A 685 -11.09 21.91 -17.63
CA THR A 685 -11.60 23.28 -17.66
C THR A 685 -11.16 24.03 -16.40
N HIS A 686 -10.76 25.29 -16.56
CA HIS A 686 -10.24 26.12 -15.48
C HIS A 686 -10.92 27.48 -15.46
N VAL A 687 -10.84 28.15 -14.30
CA VAL A 687 -11.20 29.56 -14.22
C VAL A 687 -10.19 30.41 -14.99
N ALA A 688 -10.51 31.67 -15.27
CA ALA A 688 -9.57 32.58 -15.93
C ALA A 688 -8.58 33.22 -14.95
N ARG A 689 -8.95 33.35 -13.67
CA ARG A 689 -8.11 33.94 -12.62
C ARG A 689 -8.33 33.29 -11.27
N SER A 690 -7.32 33.25 -10.41
CA SER A 690 -7.39 32.59 -9.09
C SER A 690 -8.48 33.19 -8.18
N ALA A 691 -8.74 34.50 -8.23
CA ALA A 691 -9.78 35.13 -7.41
C ALA A 691 -11.19 34.60 -7.71
N GLN A 692 -11.41 34.01 -8.90
CA GLN A 692 -12.71 33.44 -9.28
C GLN A 692 -13.07 32.18 -8.47
N LEU A 693 -12.12 31.57 -7.74
CA LEU A 693 -12.40 30.46 -6.83
C LEU A 693 -13.25 30.92 -5.64
N GLY A 694 -13.08 32.17 -5.19
CA GLY A 694 -13.69 32.69 -3.97
C GLY A 694 -12.91 32.23 -2.74
N LEU A 695 -13.44 31.25 -2.01
CA LEU A 695 -12.86 30.68 -0.79
C LEU A 695 -12.56 29.20 -1.00
N VAL A 696 -11.42 28.71 -0.49
CA VAL A 696 -11.15 27.27 -0.39
C VAL A 696 -11.12 26.88 1.09
N LYS A 697 -11.90 25.86 1.47
CA LYS A 697 -11.97 25.35 2.85
C LYS A 697 -11.62 23.87 2.89
N ILE A 698 -10.54 23.51 3.56
CA ILE A 698 -10.18 22.12 3.82
C ILE A 698 -11.09 21.60 4.95
N LEU A 699 -11.72 20.45 4.70
CA LEU A 699 -12.60 19.78 5.65
C LEU A 699 -11.84 18.76 6.49
N SER A 700 -11.03 17.93 5.83
CA SER A 700 -10.31 16.84 6.50
C SER A 700 -9.13 16.34 5.67
N GLU A 701 -8.20 15.68 6.38
CA GLU A 701 -7.17 14.82 5.84
C GLU A 701 -7.34 13.42 6.44
N ALA A 702 -7.33 12.37 5.62
CA ALA A 702 -7.35 11.01 6.11
C ALA A 702 -6.47 10.05 5.27
N SER A 703 -5.95 9.01 5.92
CA SER A 703 -5.30 7.90 5.24
C SER A 703 -6.32 7.10 4.42
N VAL A 704 -6.06 6.92 3.13
CA VAL A 704 -6.89 6.08 2.23
C VAL A 704 -6.20 4.78 1.83
N GLY A 705 -4.92 4.65 2.16
CA GLY A 705 -4.11 3.48 1.94
C GLY A 705 -2.71 3.71 2.48
N SER A 706 -1.88 2.68 2.47
CA SER A 706 -0.49 2.82 2.86
C SER A 706 0.24 3.82 1.94
N GLY A 707 0.79 4.88 2.51
CA GLY A 707 1.54 5.90 1.78
C GLY A 707 0.68 6.86 0.96
N VAL A 708 -0.66 6.77 1.04
CA VAL A 708 -1.60 7.62 0.29
C VAL A 708 -2.60 8.25 1.22
N ARG A 709 -2.71 9.58 1.14
CA ARG A 709 -3.59 10.39 1.99
C ARG A 709 -4.51 11.24 1.14
N ARG A 710 -5.67 11.58 1.68
CA ARG A 710 -6.75 12.28 0.99
C ARG A 710 -7.09 13.55 1.71
N ILE A 711 -7.09 14.66 0.96
CA ILE A 711 -7.72 15.91 1.36
C ILE A 711 -9.11 16.00 0.74
N GLU A 712 -10.08 16.41 1.55
CA GLU A 712 -11.37 16.86 1.06
C GLU A 712 -11.54 18.36 1.34
N ALA A 713 -11.97 19.11 0.34
CA ALA A 713 -12.16 20.55 0.47
C ALA A 713 -13.41 21.04 -0.29
N LEU A 714 -13.95 22.16 0.17
CA LEU A 714 -15.02 22.91 -0.48
C LEU A 714 -14.48 24.17 -1.13
N VAL A 715 -15.14 24.63 -2.19
CA VAL A 715 -14.72 25.79 -2.98
C VAL A 715 -15.88 26.73 -3.25
N GLY A 716 -15.63 28.04 -3.14
CA GLY A 716 -16.60 29.09 -3.44
C GLY A 716 -17.79 29.11 -2.48
N MET A 717 -19.00 29.11 -3.04
CA MET A 717 -20.23 29.26 -2.24
C MET A 717 -20.47 28.09 -1.29
N ASP A 718 -20.05 26.88 -1.65
CA ASP A 718 -20.16 25.71 -0.79
C ASP A 718 -19.28 25.81 0.46
N ALA A 719 -18.06 26.35 0.29
CA ALA A 719 -17.15 26.65 1.41
C ALA A 719 -17.74 27.71 2.34
N PHE A 720 -18.29 28.79 1.77
CA PHE A 720 -18.98 29.83 2.54
C PHE A 720 -20.20 29.26 3.30
N GLY A 721 -21.04 28.48 2.63
CA GLY A 721 -22.22 27.86 3.25
C GLY A 721 -21.89 26.84 4.34
N PHE A 722 -20.71 26.21 4.28
CA PHE A 722 -20.17 25.41 5.38
C PHE A 722 -19.79 26.28 6.58
N LEU A 723 -18.95 27.31 6.37
CA LEU A 723 -18.53 28.22 7.45
C LEU A 723 -19.69 28.96 8.11
N ALA A 724 -20.69 29.39 7.32
CA ALA A 724 -21.89 30.03 7.85
C ALA A 724 -22.68 29.09 8.76
N ARG A 725 -22.77 27.80 8.44
CA ARG A 725 -23.39 26.80 9.32
C ARG A 725 -22.60 26.58 10.60
N GLU A 726 -21.27 26.46 10.52
CA GLU A 726 -20.41 26.34 11.70
C GLU A 726 -20.58 27.54 12.64
N HIS A 727 -20.62 28.76 12.09
CA HIS A 727 -20.86 29.97 12.86
C HIS A 727 -22.22 29.95 13.59
N LEU A 728 -23.29 29.48 12.94
CA LEU A 728 -24.61 29.34 13.56
C LEU A 728 -24.62 28.29 14.68
N LEU A 729 -23.91 27.17 14.49
CA LEU A 729 -23.78 26.14 15.53
C LEU A 729 -23.06 26.68 16.77
N VAL A 730 -21.92 27.35 16.59
CA VAL A 730 -21.18 27.98 17.68
C VAL A 730 -22.03 29.06 18.37
N SER A 731 -22.73 29.89 17.61
CA SER A 731 -23.60 30.93 18.16
C SER A 731 -24.74 30.35 19.01
N ARG A 732 -25.34 29.24 18.57
CA ARG A 732 -26.38 28.53 19.34
C ARG A 732 -25.83 27.93 20.63
N LEU A 733 -24.61 27.38 20.60
CA LEU A 733 -23.95 26.87 21.81
C LEU A 733 -23.59 28.01 22.77
N ALA A 734 -23.06 29.11 22.24
CA ALA A 734 -22.77 30.32 23.00
C ALA A 734 -24.01 30.85 23.73
N GLU A 735 -25.16 30.89 23.06
CA GLU A 735 -26.44 31.27 23.66
C GLU A 735 -26.89 30.28 24.75
N LEU A 736 -26.82 28.97 24.46
CA LEU A 736 -27.20 27.92 25.41
C LEU A 736 -26.36 27.97 26.70
N PHE A 737 -25.05 28.17 26.56
CA PHE A 737 -24.11 28.23 27.68
C PHE A 737 -23.96 29.63 28.28
N ARG A 738 -24.59 30.65 27.66
CA ARG A 738 -24.54 32.06 28.04
C ARG A 738 -23.12 32.61 28.16
N VAL A 739 -22.27 32.28 27.19
CA VAL A 739 -20.88 32.74 27.10
C VAL A 739 -20.58 33.25 25.69
N PRO A 740 -19.57 34.12 25.50
CA PRO A 740 -19.05 34.44 24.17
C PRO A 740 -18.61 33.19 23.41
N GLY A 741 -18.66 33.22 22.07
CA GLY A 741 -18.32 32.08 21.21
C GLY A 741 -16.95 31.48 21.48
N GLU A 742 -15.95 32.33 21.76
CA GLU A 742 -14.58 31.91 22.09
C GLU A 742 -14.46 31.13 23.41
N GLN A 743 -15.43 31.26 24.33
CA GLN A 743 -15.44 30.60 25.63
C GLN A 743 -16.32 29.35 25.67
N VAL A 744 -16.97 28.99 24.54
CA VAL A 744 -17.88 27.86 24.47
C VAL A 744 -17.18 26.54 24.83
N ALA A 745 -15.98 26.31 24.31
CA ALA A 745 -15.23 25.08 24.57
C ALA A 745 -14.92 24.89 26.07
N ASP A 746 -14.32 25.91 26.69
CA ASP A 746 -14.00 25.91 28.12
C ASP A 746 -15.27 25.73 28.98
N ARG A 747 -16.38 26.37 28.58
CA ARG A 747 -17.64 26.28 29.31
C ARG A 747 -18.27 24.89 29.21
N VAL A 748 -18.15 24.24 28.06
CA VAL A 748 -18.58 22.85 27.86
C VAL A 748 -17.75 21.92 28.74
N GLU A 749 -16.42 22.06 28.73
CA GLU A 749 -15.52 21.23 29.54
C GLU A 749 -15.80 21.38 31.04
N GLN A 750 -15.99 22.62 31.51
CA GLN A 750 -16.39 22.90 32.89
C GLN A 750 -17.74 22.24 33.23
N THR A 751 -18.73 22.34 32.34
CA THR A 751 -20.06 21.76 32.58
C THR A 751 -20.00 20.23 32.64
N VAL A 752 -19.25 19.59 31.74
CA VAL A 752 -19.05 18.13 31.74
C VAL A 752 -18.34 17.68 33.02
N THR A 753 -17.34 18.43 33.47
CA THR A 753 -16.63 18.14 34.73
C THR A 753 -17.56 18.27 35.93
N GLN A 754 -18.31 19.37 36.02
CA GLN A 754 -19.30 19.59 37.08
C GLN A 754 -20.39 18.51 37.10
N LEU A 755 -20.84 18.05 35.94
CA LEU A 755 -21.82 16.97 35.85
C LEU A 755 -21.26 15.67 36.43
N ARG A 756 -20.03 15.29 36.05
CA ARG A 756 -19.37 14.09 36.58
C ARG A 756 -19.17 14.17 38.10
N ASP A 757 -18.81 15.35 38.62
CA ASP A 757 -18.60 15.53 40.05
C ASP A 757 -19.92 15.51 40.83
N ALA A 758 -20.99 16.10 40.27
CA ALA A 758 -22.33 16.03 40.85
C ALA A 758 -22.88 14.60 40.87
N GLU A 759 -22.65 13.81 39.81
CA GLU A 759 -23.01 12.39 39.76
C GLU A 759 -22.29 11.57 40.86
N LYS A 760 -20.99 11.80 41.06
CA LYS A 760 -20.22 11.16 42.14
C LYS A 760 -20.71 11.55 43.53
N GLU A 761 -21.01 12.83 43.76
CA GLU A 761 -21.51 13.26 45.07
C GLU A 761 -22.94 12.73 45.33
N LEU A 762 -23.78 12.60 44.29
CA LEU A 762 -25.09 11.94 44.39
C LEU A 762 -24.96 10.46 44.78
N GLU A 763 -24.03 9.71 44.20
CA GLU A 763 -23.77 8.32 44.59
C GLU A 763 -23.31 8.23 46.05
N LYS A 764 -22.41 9.11 46.47
CA LYS A 764 -21.92 9.16 47.85
C LYS A 764 -23.03 9.52 48.85
N LEU A 765 -23.88 10.49 48.54
CA LEU A 765 -25.03 10.86 49.38
C LEU A 765 -26.05 9.72 49.47
N ARG A 766 -26.31 9.01 48.36
CA ARG A 766 -27.17 7.81 48.36
C ARG A 766 -26.60 6.73 49.28
N ALA A 767 -25.30 6.45 49.19
CA ALA A 767 -24.64 5.51 50.07
C ALA A 767 -24.75 5.94 51.56
N GLN A 768 -24.54 7.22 51.88
CA GLN A 768 -24.68 7.74 53.24
C GLN A 768 -26.12 7.62 53.78
N LEU A 769 -27.13 7.92 52.96
CA LEU A 769 -28.54 7.79 53.34
C LEU A 769 -28.94 6.35 53.63
N VAL A 770 -28.45 5.40 52.82
CA VAL A 770 -28.67 3.97 53.04
C VAL A 770 -28.05 3.51 54.37
N LEU A 771 -26.83 3.96 54.68
CA LEU A 771 -26.09 3.55 55.88
C LEU A 771 -26.61 4.19 57.18
N GLY A 772 -27.13 5.43 57.12
CA GLY A 772 -27.66 6.15 58.29
C GLY A 772 -28.85 5.47 58.98
N GLY A 773 -29.61 4.65 58.26
CA GLY A 773 -30.76 3.89 58.79
C GLY A 773 -30.41 2.57 59.50
N ALA A 774 -29.17 2.10 59.41
CA ALA A 774 -28.79 0.76 59.85
C ALA A 774 -28.98 0.52 61.36
N GLY A 775 -28.72 1.51 62.20
CA GLY A 775 -28.90 1.40 63.66
C GLY A 775 -30.37 1.26 64.08
N ALA A 776 -31.27 1.99 63.42
CA ALA A 776 -32.70 1.89 63.69
C ALA A 776 -33.26 0.53 63.23
N LEU A 777 -32.78 0.01 62.10
CA LEU A 777 -33.16 -1.31 61.59
C LEU A 777 -32.65 -2.44 62.50
N ALA A 778 -31.42 -2.33 63.03
CA ALA A 778 -30.89 -3.28 63.99
C ALA A 778 -31.69 -3.30 65.32
N ALA A 779 -32.17 -2.13 65.78
CA ALA A 779 -33.02 -2.05 66.97
C ALA A 779 -34.39 -2.71 66.78
N GLN A 780 -34.85 -2.91 65.55
CA GLN A 780 -36.10 -3.61 65.22
C GLN A 780 -35.95 -5.13 65.07
N ALA A 781 -34.79 -5.69 65.44
CA ALA A 781 -34.54 -7.12 65.34
C ALA A 781 -35.57 -7.95 66.11
N LYS A 782 -36.27 -8.84 65.40
CA LYS A 782 -37.21 -9.79 65.98
C LYS A 782 -36.45 -10.95 66.63
N ASP A 783 -36.95 -11.46 67.74
CA ASP A 783 -36.41 -12.70 68.31
C ASP A 783 -37.07 -13.92 67.66
N VAL A 784 -36.27 -14.72 66.95
CA VAL A 784 -36.69 -15.97 66.32
C VAL A 784 -35.91 -17.09 66.98
N ARG A 785 -36.52 -17.73 67.99
CA ARG A 785 -35.92 -18.83 68.78
C ARG A 785 -34.53 -18.51 69.36
N GLY A 786 -34.35 -17.29 69.86
CA GLY A 786 -33.09 -16.81 70.43
C GLY A 786 -32.07 -16.29 69.39
N VAL A 787 -32.49 -16.12 68.14
CA VAL A 787 -31.71 -15.48 67.07
C VAL A 787 -32.34 -14.12 66.75
N ALA A 788 -31.54 -13.06 66.78
CA ALA A 788 -31.94 -11.73 66.32
C ALA A 788 -32.07 -11.72 64.80
N TYR A 789 -33.29 -11.64 64.29
CA TYR A 789 -33.56 -11.55 62.86
C TYR A 789 -33.95 -10.13 62.45
N VAL A 790 -33.27 -9.59 61.43
CA VAL A 790 -33.66 -8.35 60.77
C VAL A 790 -33.91 -8.62 59.30
N GLY A 791 -35.18 -8.56 58.88
CA GLY A 791 -35.56 -8.59 57.46
C GLY A 791 -36.02 -7.20 57.02
N THR A 792 -35.40 -6.62 56.00
CA THR A 792 -35.77 -5.29 55.49
C THR A 792 -35.57 -5.18 53.99
N GLU A 793 -36.29 -4.25 53.35
CA GLU A 793 -36.07 -3.88 51.96
C GLU A 793 -35.16 -2.66 51.89
N ALA A 794 -34.12 -2.71 51.06
CA ALA A 794 -33.32 -1.55 50.71
C ALA A 794 -34.16 -0.55 49.90
N PRO A 795 -33.81 0.75 49.91
CA PRO A 795 -34.46 1.74 49.06
C PRO A 795 -34.52 1.29 47.59
N GLU A 796 -35.62 1.60 46.92
CA GLU A 796 -35.83 1.21 45.52
C GLU A 796 -34.70 1.76 44.64
N GLY A 797 -34.10 0.90 43.81
CA GLY A 797 -32.98 1.27 42.94
C GLY A 797 -31.59 1.27 43.59
N ALA A 798 -31.45 0.81 44.85
CA ALA A 798 -30.14 0.66 45.49
C ALA A 798 -29.21 -0.30 44.73
N ALA A 799 -27.93 0.07 44.60
CA ALA A 799 -26.94 -0.78 43.93
C ALA A 799 -26.58 -1.99 44.81
N ALA A 800 -26.17 -3.10 44.19
CA ALA A 800 -25.90 -4.36 44.90
C ALA A 800 -24.83 -4.22 46.02
N ASN A 801 -23.84 -3.36 45.83
CA ASN A 801 -22.82 -3.07 46.86
C ASN A 801 -23.40 -2.30 48.05
N ASP A 802 -24.35 -1.39 47.84
CA ASP A 802 -24.99 -0.64 48.92
C ASP A 802 -25.88 -1.55 49.77
N VAL A 803 -26.63 -2.44 49.11
CA VAL A 803 -27.47 -3.46 49.77
C VAL A 803 -26.62 -4.39 50.63
N ARG A 804 -25.45 -4.79 50.11
CA ARG A 804 -24.48 -5.60 50.86
C ARG A 804 -23.94 -4.85 52.07
N THR A 805 -23.53 -3.61 51.89
CA THR A 805 -22.97 -2.78 52.97
C THR A 805 -24.01 -2.52 54.06
N LEU A 806 -25.26 -2.27 53.68
CA LEU A 806 -26.37 -2.14 54.62
C LEU A 806 -26.58 -3.40 55.47
N ALA A 807 -26.57 -4.59 54.85
CA ALA A 807 -26.71 -5.85 55.56
C ALA A 807 -25.57 -6.08 56.59
N GLN A 808 -24.35 -5.70 56.22
CA GLN A 808 -23.18 -5.80 57.09
C GLN A 808 -23.22 -4.80 58.25
N GLU A 809 -23.62 -3.56 58.01
CA GLU A 809 -23.78 -2.52 59.03
C GLU A 809 -24.88 -2.85 60.03
N ILE A 810 -26.07 -3.26 59.57
CA ILE A 810 -27.16 -3.70 60.46
C ILE A 810 -26.67 -4.85 61.35
N ARG A 811 -25.97 -5.84 60.77
CA ARG A 811 -25.38 -6.95 61.54
C ARG A 811 -24.38 -6.45 62.58
N GLY A 812 -23.53 -5.48 62.22
CA GLY A 812 -22.51 -4.91 63.10
C GLY A 812 -23.09 -4.10 64.27
N ARG A 813 -24.35 -3.65 64.17
CA ARG A 813 -25.06 -2.92 65.24
C ARG A 813 -25.80 -3.83 66.22
N ILE A 814 -25.86 -5.14 65.96
CA ILE A 814 -26.42 -6.13 66.88
C ILE A 814 -25.30 -6.66 67.78
N ASP A 815 -25.59 -6.83 69.08
CA ASP A 815 -24.63 -7.37 70.06
C ASP A 815 -23.94 -8.64 69.52
N PRO A 816 -22.60 -8.66 69.39
CA PRO A 816 -21.85 -9.80 68.87
C PRO A 816 -22.10 -11.12 69.61
N ALA A 817 -22.47 -11.07 70.90
CA ALA A 817 -22.77 -12.26 71.70
C ALA A 817 -24.15 -12.87 71.41
N ARG A 818 -25.08 -12.09 70.83
CA ARG A 818 -26.41 -12.56 70.44
C ARG A 818 -26.36 -13.12 69.02
N PRO A 819 -26.74 -14.38 68.76
CA PRO A 819 -26.87 -14.92 67.39
C PRO A 819 -27.73 -14.00 66.52
N ALA A 820 -27.23 -13.57 65.36
CA ALA A 820 -27.93 -12.63 64.48
C ALA A 820 -27.90 -13.03 63.00
N VAL A 821 -29.04 -12.83 62.33
CA VAL A 821 -29.22 -13.01 60.88
C VAL A 821 -29.89 -11.75 60.33
N VAL A 822 -29.24 -11.13 59.35
CA VAL A 822 -29.76 -9.94 58.66
C VAL A 822 -30.01 -10.30 57.21
N ALA A 823 -31.21 -10.05 56.71
CA ALA A 823 -31.61 -10.23 55.33
C ALA A 823 -32.07 -8.88 54.76
N VAL A 824 -31.42 -8.43 53.68
CA VAL A 824 -31.78 -7.20 52.97
C VAL A 824 -32.18 -7.55 51.55
N ALA A 825 -33.44 -7.33 51.19
CA ALA A 825 -33.94 -7.51 49.84
C ALA A 825 -33.89 -6.17 49.08
N ALA A 826 -33.66 -6.18 47.77
CA ALA A 826 -33.64 -4.97 46.96
C ALA A 826 -34.36 -5.17 45.63
N ARG A 827 -35.07 -4.12 45.19
CA ARG A 827 -35.77 -4.06 43.91
C ARG A 827 -35.01 -3.12 42.97
N ALA A 828 -34.55 -3.65 41.84
CA ALA A 828 -33.88 -2.88 40.81
C ALA A 828 -34.19 -3.46 39.43
N ASN A 829 -34.52 -2.60 38.46
CA ASN A 829 -34.76 -2.98 37.05
C ASN A 829 -35.77 -4.15 36.89
N GLY A 830 -36.85 -4.14 37.66
CA GLY A 830 -37.89 -5.18 37.62
C GLY A 830 -37.50 -6.53 38.26
N LYS A 831 -36.31 -6.62 38.88
CA LYS A 831 -35.81 -7.83 39.54
C LYS A 831 -35.60 -7.62 41.04
N ALA A 832 -35.79 -8.68 41.82
CA ALA A 832 -35.46 -8.77 43.22
C ALA A 832 -34.08 -9.42 43.42
N SER A 833 -33.36 -8.91 44.41
CA SER A 833 -32.12 -9.50 44.93
C SER A 833 -32.17 -9.54 46.46
N LEU A 834 -31.31 -10.36 47.06
CA LEU A 834 -31.22 -10.58 48.49
C LEU A 834 -29.75 -10.67 48.90
N VAL A 835 -29.40 -9.99 49.99
CA VAL A 835 -28.15 -10.22 50.71
C VAL A 835 -28.48 -10.71 52.12
N VAL A 836 -27.83 -11.78 52.55
CA VAL A 836 -27.93 -12.29 53.92
C VAL A 836 -26.56 -12.19 54.58
N ALA A 837 -26.52 -11.62 55.78
CA ALA A 837 -25.34 -11.53 56.62
C ALA A 837 -25.62 -12.18 57.99
N VAL A 838 -24.71 -13.01 58.48
CA VAL A 838 -24.83 -13.66 59.80
C VAL A 838 -23.60 -13.36 60.64
N ASN A 839 -23.75 -13.31 61.97
CA ASN A 839 -22.63 -13.07 62.89
C ASN A 839 -22.01 -14.39 63.40
N GLN A 840 -20.91 -14.29 64.14
CA GLN A 840 -20.17 -15.47 64.63
C GLN A 840 -21.01 -16.33 65.59
N ALA A 841 -21.81 -15.72 66.46
CA ALA A 841 -22.70 -16.44 67.37
C ALA A 841 -23.80 -17.22 66.64
N ALA A 842 -24.35 -16.70 65.53
CA ALA A 842 -25.28 -17.43 64.67
C ALA A 842 -24.63 -18.61 63.95
N ARG A 843 -23.39 -18.44 63.45
CA ARG A 843 -22.64 -19.56 62.86
C ARG A 843 -22.34 -20.66 63.87
N GLY A 844 -22.12 -20.30 65.15
CA GLY A 844 -22.00 -21.25 66.26
C GLY A 844 -23.28 -22.07 66.52
N ARG A 845 -24.43 -21.62 66.01
CA ARG A 845 -25.71 -22.35 65.98
C ARG A 845 -25.98 -23.03 64.62
N SER A 846 -24.93 -23.24 63.82
CA SER A 846 -25.02 -23.87 62.49
C SER A 846 -25.86 -23.09 61.46
N LEU A 847 -26.05 -21.78 61.64
CA LEU A 847 -26.68 -20.92 60.63
C LEU A 847 -25.63 -20.43 59.63
N SER A 848 -25.87 -20.63 58.33
CA SER A 848 -25.02 -20.16 57.23
C SER A 848 -25.77 -19.19 56.32
N ALA A 849 -25.18 -18.02 56.05
CA ALA A 849 -25.73 -17.05 55.10
C ALA A 849 -25.91 -17.67 53.70
N LYS A 850 -24.95 -18.51 53.27
CA LYS A 850 -24.98 -19.22 51.98
C LYS A 850 -26.19 -20.15 51.87
N ASP A 851 -26.48 -20.90 52.93
CA ASP A 851 -27.60 -21.85 52.93
C ASP A 851 -28.95 -21.14 53.01
N LEU A 852 -29.03 -20.05 53.77
CA LEU A 852 -30.23 -19.19 53.84
C LEU A 852 -30.56 -18.54 52.50
N VAL A 853 -29.55 -18.04 51.77
CA VAL A 853 -29.75 -17.50 50.41
C VAL A 853 -30.19 -18.60 49.43
N LYS A 854 -29.57 -19.78 49.49
CA LYS A 854 -29.97 -20.92 48.65
C LYS A 854 -31.40 -21.36 48.92
N ALA A 855 -31.84 -21.34 50.19
CA ALA A 855 -33.21 -21.63 50.55
C ALA A 855 -34.20 -20.63 49.92
N ALA A 856 -33.85 -19.34 49.92
CA ALA A 856 -34.67 -18.28 49.31
C ALA A 856 -34.69 -18.31 47.77
N PHE A 857 -33.67 -18.91 47.12
CA PHE A 857 -33.52 -18.92 45.65
C PHE A 857 -33.51 -20.32 45.03
N SER A 858 -34.14 -21.31 45.69
CA SER A 858 -34.28 -22.68 45.18
C SER A 858 -32.93 -23.29 44.74
N GLY A 859 -31.88 -23.11 45.55
CA GLY A 859 -30.54 -23.63 45.33
C GLY A 859 -29.58 -22.70 44.57
N ARG A 860 -30.04 -21.53 44.10
CA ARG A 860 -29.22 -20.51 43.41
C ARG A 860 -28.71 -19.44 44.38
N GLY A 861 -27.61 -18.76 44.02
CA GLY A 861 -26.95 -17.77 44.88
C GLY A 861 -25.62 -18.26 45.46
N GLY A 862 -24.79 -17.33 45.94
CA GLY A 862 -23.40 -17.63 46.33
C GLY A 862 -22.83 -16.66 47.36
N GLY A 863 -21.80 -17.13 48.08
CA GLY A 863 -21.15 -16.39 49.16
C GLY A 863 -20.47 -17.32 50.17
N SER A 864 -19.98 -16.73 51.25
CA SER A 864 -19.42 -17.43 52.41
C SER A 864 -20.50 -17.69 53.46
N ASP A 865 -20.16 -18.44 54.51
CA ASP A 865 -21.09 -18.73 55.58
C ASP A 865 -21.49 -17.51 56.41
N ASP A 866 -20.72 -16.42 56.36
CA ASP A 866 -21.02 -15.15 57.05
C ASP A 866 -21.72 -14.10 56.17
N LEU A 867 -21.62 -14.20 54.85
CA LEU A 867 -22.23 -13.26 53.91
C LEU A 867 -22.49 -13.92 52.55
N ALA A 868 -23.74 -13.88 52.09
CA ALA A 868 -24.11 -14.41 50.78
C ALA A 868 -25.16 -13.55 50.09
N GLN A 869 -25.26 -13.72 48.76
CA GLN A 869 -26.20 -12.98 47.95
C GLN A 869 -26.83 -13.82 46.83
N GLY A 870 -28.05 -13.46 46.45
CA GLY A 870 -28.81 -14.06 45.35
C GLY A 870 -29.63 -13.00 44.63
N GLY A 871 -29.99 -13.26 43.37
CA GLY A 871 -30.81 -12.32 42.60
C GLY A 871 -31.39 -12.93 41.34
N GLY A 872 -32.30 -12.18 40.71
CA GLY A 872 -32.88 -12.55 39.41
C GLY A 872 -34.32 -13.06 39.48
N LEU A 873 -34.98 -12.96 40.64
CA LEU A 873 -36.42 -13.19 40.75
C LEU A 873 -37.21 -11.93 40.35
N PRO A 874 -38.51 -12.02 40.04
CA PRO A 874 -39.35 -10.84 39.81
C PRO A 874 -39.34 -9.90 41.03
N ALA A 875 -39.36 -8.58 40.81
CA ALA A 875 -39.32 -7.59 41.90
C ALA A 875 -40.42 -7.77 42.96
N ALA A 876 -41.58 -8.33 42.58
CA ALA A 876 -42.69 -8.62 43.49
C ALA A 876 -42.36 -9.70 44.55
N GLU A 877 -41.34 -10.53 44.32
CA GLU A 877 -40.92 -11.59 45.25
C GLU A 877 -40.06 -11.09 46.41
N ALA A 878 -39.62 -9.83 46.41
CA ALA A 878 -38.75 -9.28 47.45
C ALA A 878 -39.27 -9.50 48.91
N PRO A 879 -40.57 -9.31 49.21
CA PRO A 879 -41.11 -9.61 50.54
C PRO A 879 -41.06 -11.10 50.87
N ASN A 880 -41.35 -11.97 49.89
CA ASN A 880 -41.34 -13.42 50.07
C ASN A 880 -39.95 -13.94 50.42
N LEU A 881 -38.90 -13.36 49.84
CA LEU A 881 -37.51 -13.71 50.15
C LEU A 881 -37.16 -13.46 51.62
N LEU A 882 -37.61 -12.34 52.18
CA LEU A 882 -37.40 -12.02 53.60
C LEU A 882 -38.18 -13.00 54.50
N VAL A 883 -39.39 -13.38 54.12
CA VAL A 883 -40.19 -14.36 54.87
C VAL A 883 -39.54 -15.76 54.82
N THR A 884 -39.02 -16.18 53.66
CA THR A 884 -38.34 -17.48 53.52
C THR A 884 -37.10 -17.57 54.39
N VAL A 885 -36.30 -16.50 54.48
CA VAL A 885 -35.13 -16.47 55.39
C VAL A 885 -35.58 -16.53 56.85
N GLU A 886 -36.61 -15.77 57.25
CA GLU A 886 -37.16 -15.80 58.62
C GLU A 886 -37.61 -17.22 59.02
N GLN A 887 -38.31 -17.91 58.11
CA GLN A 887 -38.77 -19.29 58.31
C GLN A 887 -37.61 -20.29 58.36
N ALA A 888 -36.57 -20.11 57.53
CA ALA A 888 -35.39 -20.98 57.53
C ALA A 888 -34.58 -20.81 58.82
N VAL A 889 -34.50 -19.60 59.37
CA VAL A 889 -33.91 -19.37 60.71
C VAL A 889 -34.74 -20.08 61.78
N ALA A 890 -36.07 -19.97 61.72
CA ALA A 890 -36.96 -20.67 62.66
C ALA A 890 -36.89 -22.20 62.54
N GLY A 891 -36.59 -22.77 61.37
CA GLY A 891 -36.48 -24.22 61.16
C GLY A 891 -35.13 -24.82 61.58
N THR A 892 -34.09 -23.98 61.66
CA THR A 892 -32.70 -24.41 61.94
C THR A 892 -32.28 -24.14 63.39
N ALA A 893 -32.99 -23.24 64.09
CA ALA A 893 -32.74 -22.82 65.48
C ALA A 893 -33.50 -23.63 66.54
#